data_AF-A0A6V8MZG7-F1
#
_entry.id   AF-A0A6V8MZG7-F1
#
_cell.length_a   1.000
_cell.length_b   1.000
_cell.length_c   1.000
_cell.angle_alpha   90.00
_cell.angle_beta   90.00
_cell.angle_gamma   90.00
#
_symmetry.space_group_name_H-M   'P 1'
#
loop_
_entity.id
_entity.type
_entity.pdbx_description
1 polymer ?
#
loop_
_entity_poly.entity_id
_entity_poly.type
_entity_poly.pdbx_seq_one_letter_code
_entity_poly.pdbx_strand_id
1 'polypeptide(L)'
;MLALDSTLGCIEVSESEVVDLYRSAPSTRSSEQRTETMEAYICAIRKNTLVKVYLALVVNDRSIYVYSSPGKGKKEQEYPAEVEKSLSYARAMGFSPERVDLSYSPAMREVVVRNTKILRLPGTRGTGLKHGMPGAPVLPILQQSVTAAPEPAMAVPAPAATPVPVSSGEPAVQERQGGERLAALTQLQHEHQALTAERDALARQLQQLATQHHETVKELTAARKTVQEMAGDRDTLRSQHREADDLLAAKESVIAELQKHAADLALEREALTAQNAELARINDAMLENLAQARQDIAALCAQRDADLAESQAAMQQHRETATQLEGARQEVESSAREAAVARQRVGTLEEAVQSQEQELATLRQQLAGENSERDAALQRAAAQPVNAGVDAEVERLRRELEQVIAERDTALAQLAAAGEAQPRVAEETADGGDAASTGCRPGEETFPSRVLPGLQDPGRETLPAFAESALPPFSQLQAPPQMGHPWDSSSDEAEDAPPDESGAGVALGDQDAPFLPLGDLQDGFFSAGADDAPVRFLLESGLDAIDCPAADVLELHQSINNAYLSPEGTGGQESCQGYICCLRRGDEKTVFAAIYGTTSHRTRVYLPESQPRDDESYARTVRGAVSFAEEVGLMMERVPLEATGPKRQERLKRCPALRLA
;
A
#
# COMPACT_ATOMS: atom_id res chain seq x y z
N MET A 1 47.42 -14.87 -7.19
CA MET A 1 47.44 -14.76 -5.71
C MET A 1 46.91 -13.38 -5.39
N LEU A 2 46.08 -13.21 -4.36
CA LEU A 2 45.66 -11.87 -3.94
C LEU A 2 46.84 -11.18 -3.25
N ALA A 3 47.15 -9.95 -3.66
CA ALA A 3 48.16 -9.11 -3.05
C ALA A 3 47.49 -7.84 -2.48
N LEU A 4 48.01 -7.34 -1.36
CA LEU A 4 47.57 -6.05 -0.80
C LEU A 4 47.94 -4.92 -1.77
N ASP A 5 46.93 -4.16 -2.20
CA ASP A 5 47.08 -2.98 -3.04
C ASP A 5 47.08 -1.73 -2.15
N SER A 6 48.26 -1.40 -1.60
CA SER A 6 48.44 -0.25 -0.70
C SER A 6 48.18 1.11 -1.36
N THR A 7 47.92 1.15 -2.67
CA THR A 7 47.52 2.36 -3.38
C THR A 7 46.02 2.65 -3.29
N LEU A 8 45.21 1.71 -2.79
CA LEU A 8 43.74 1.79 -2.76
C LEU A 8 43.19 1.82 -1.32
N GLY A 9 42.89 3.01 -0.81
CA GLY A 9 42.09 3.19 0.42
C GLY A 9 40.56 3.12 0.19
N CYS A 10 40.13 3.14 -1.07
CA CYS A 10 38.76 2.92 -1.52
C CYS A 10 38.78 2.59 -3.03
N ILE A 11 37.71 2.02 -3.57
CA ILE A 11 37.62 1.68 -5.00
C ILE A 11 36.65 2.64 -5.70
N GLU A 12 37.18 3.44 -6.64
CA GLU A 12 36.37 4.35 -7.45
C GLU A 12 35.71 3.60 -8.64
N VAL A 13 34.38 3.62 -8.67
CA VAL A 13 33.55 2.78 -9.53
C VAL A 13 32.16 3.41 -9.72
N SER A 14 31.56 3.30 -10.91
CA SER A 14 30.14 3.64 -11.09
C SER A 14 29.24 2.45 -10.72
N GLU A 15 27.98 2.72 -10.39
CA GLU A 15 26.94 1.71 -10.20
C GLU A 15 26.86 0.71 -11.37
N SER A 16 27.07 1.18 -12.60
CA SER A 16 27.09 0.40 -13.85
C SER A 16 28.33 -0.49 -14.03
N GLU A 17 29.45 -0.18 -13.38
CA GLU A 17 30.67 -1.01 -13.40
C GLU A 17 30.63 -2.17 -12.37
N VAL A 18 29.81 -2.10 -11.31
CA VAL A 18 29.72 -3.16 -10.29
C VAL A 18 28.88 -4.34 -10.81
N VAL A 19 29.51 -5.50 -11.00
CA VAL A 19 28.87 -6.74 -11.50
C VAL A 19 28.31 -7.56 -10.34
N ASP A 20 29.12 -7.75 -9.30
CA ASP A 20 28.78 -8.55 -8.11
C ASP A 20 29.34 -7.86 -6.86
N LEU A 21 28.61 -7.98 -5.75
CA LEU A 21 29.00 -7.49 -4.44
C LEU A 21 28.63 -8.53 -3.37
N TYR A 22 29.54 -8.74 -2.43
CA TYR A 22 29.34 -9.57 -1.24
C TYR A 22 29.80 -8.80 0.00
N ARG A 23 29.10 -8.98 1.13
CA ARG A 23 29.40 -8.37 2.43
C ARG A 23 29.26 -9.41 3.52
N SER A 24 30.21 -9.46 4.46
CA SER A 24 30.04 -10.23 5.70
C SER A 24 29.35 -9.38 6.78
N ALA A 25 28.72 -10.05 7.75
CA ALA A 25 28.46 -9.43 9.04
C ALA A 25 29.79 -8.96 9.70
N PRO A 26 29.75 -7.96 10.62
CA PRO A 26 30.89 -7.59 11.43
C PRO A 26 31.36 -8.76 12.31
N SER A 27 32.64 -9.11 12.21
CA SER A 27 33.32 -10.06 13.08
C SER A 27 34.14 -9.30 14.13
N THR A 28 33.94 -9.61 15.41
CA THR A 28 34.74 -9.05 16.51
C THR A 28 35.96 -9.92 16.77
N ARG A 29 37.15 -9.40 16.47
CA ARG A 29 38.41 -10.03 16.89
C ARG A 29 38.89 -9.39 18.19
N SER A 30 38.97 -10.20 19.25
CA SER A 30 39.65 -9.79 20.48
C SER A 30 41.16 -9.97 20.30
N SER A 31 41.90 -8.86 20.24
CA SER A 31 43.34 -8.86 20.49
C SER A 31 43.60 -8.60 21.97
N GLU A 32 44.78 -8.97 22.48
CA GLU A 32 45.15 -8.81 23.90
C GLU A 32 45.08 -7.37 24.43
N GLN A 33 45.00 -6.37 23.53
CA GLN A 33 45.00 -4.95 23.88
C GLN A 33 43.74 -4.20 23.44
N ARG A 34 43.03 -4.67 22.40
CA ARG A 34 41.77 -4.08 21.89
C ARG A 34 40.88 -5.11 21.22
N THR A 35 39.57 -4.98 21.42
CA THR A 35 38.57 -5.54 20.51
C THR A 35 38.52 -4.72 19.23
N GLU A 36 38.64 -5.39 18.08
CA GLU A 36 38.50 -4.76 16.76
C GLU A 36 37.30 -5.34 16.02
N THR A 37 36.48 -4.48 15.43
CA THR A 37 35.43 -4.90 14.49
C THR A 37 35.99 -4.97 13.08
N MET A 38 35.71 -6.06 12.37
CA MET A 38 36.14 -6.28 11.00
C MET A 38 34.96 -6.69 10.11
N GLU A 39 34.82 -6.07 8.95
CA GLU A 39 33.92 -6.52 7.89
C GLU A 39 34.71 -6.90 6.64
N ALA A 40 34.33 -7.99 5.98
CA ALA A 40 34.88 -8.40 4.69
C ALA A 40 33.89 -8.08 3.57
N TYR A 41 34.40 -7.42 2.52
CA TYR A 41 33.67 -7.09 1.31
C TYR A 41 34.38 -7.72 0.10
N ILE A 42 33.64 -8.28 -0.85
CA ILE A 42 34.18 -8.76 -2.12
C ILE A 42 33.36 -8.12 -3.25
N CYS A 43 34.01 -7.48 -4.21
CA CYS A 43 33.33 -6.89 -5.36
C CYS A 43 34.03 -7.27 -6.67
N ALA A 44 33.21 -7.56 -7.69
CA ALA A 44 33.65 -7.80 -9.06
C ALA A 44 33.28 -6.57 -9.90
N ILE A 45 34.30 -5.89 -10.44
CA ILE A 45 34.14 -4.59 -11.10
C ILE A 45 34.56 -4.72 -12.56
N ARG A 46 33.65 -4.45 -13.48
CA ARG A 46 33.85 -4.45 -14.93
C ARG A 46 34.35 -3.09 -15.38
N LYS A 47 35.56 -3.03 -15.93
CA LYS A 47 36.08 -1.84 -16.62
C LYS A 47 36.40 -2.20 -18.07
N ASN A 48 35.60 -1.69 -19.00
CA ASN A 48 35.52 -2.16 -20.39
C ASN A 48 35.12 -3.66 -20.46
N THR A 49 35.86 -4.47 -21.22
CA THR A 49 35.62 -5.93 -21.38
C THR A 49 36.31 -6.81 -20.34
N LEU A 50 36.95 -6.19 -19.32
CA LEU A 50 37.64 -6.90 -18.24
C LEU A 50 36.92 -6.70 -16.91
N VAL A 51 36.80 -7.77 -16.13
CA VAL A 51 36.31 -7.76 -14.76
C VAL A 51 37.49 -8.00 -13.82
N LYS A 52 37.67 -7.14 -12.83
CA LYS A 52 38.67 -7.31 -11.76
C LYS A 52 37.94 -7.52 -10.42
N VAL A 53 38.34 -8.57 -9.71
CA VAL A 53 37.81 -8.89 -8.38
C VAL A 53 38.72 -8.30 -7.31
N TYR A 54 38.10 -7.69 -6.30
CA TYR A 54 38.75 -7.12 -5.13
C TYR A 54 38.14 -7.74 -3.86
N LEU A 55 38.99 -8.14 -2.92
CA LEU A 55 38.65 -8.47 -1.55
C LEU A 55 39.10 -7.30 -0.68
N ALA A 56 38.22 -6.66 0.07
CA ALA A 56 38.55 -5.55 0.95
C ALA A 56 38.14 -5.85 2.39
N LEU A 57 39.01 -5.53 3.33
CA LEU A 57 38.75 -5.65 4.77
C LEU A 57 38.61 -4.25 5.37
N VAL A 58 37.48 -3.97 5.99
CA VAL A 58 37.23 -2.74 6.75
C VAL A 58 37.48 -3.05 8.23
N VAL A 59 38.28 -2.22 8.91
CA VAL A 59 38.63 -2.40 10.33
C VAL A 59 38.27 -1.16 11.12
N ASN A 60 37.51 -1.34 12.20
CA ASN A 60 37.03 -0.29 13.10
C ASN A 60 36.38 0.90 12.38
N ASP A 61 35.73 0.65 11.23
CA ASP A 61 35.11 1.61 10.31
C ASP A 61 36.00 2.81 9.88
N ARG A 62 37.32 2.64 9.97
CA ARG A 62 38.30 3.73 9.78
C ARG A 62 39.45 3.39 8.84
N SER A 63 39.84 2.10 8.79
CA SER A 63 40.92 1.59 7.94
C SER A 63 40.35 0.62 6.91
N ILE A 64 40.75 0.76 5.65
CA ILE A 64 40.38 -0.17 4.58
C ILE A 64 41.66 -0.75 3.97
N TYR A 65 41.69 -2.08 3.85
CA TYR A 65 42.78 -2.83 3.24
C TYR A 65 42.23 -3.56 2.00
N VAL A 66 42.61 -3.11 0.81
CA VAL A 66 42.15 -3.70 -0.46
C VAL A 66 43.18 -4.70 -0.98
N TYR A 67 42.74 -5.91 -1.31
CA TYR A 67 43.54 -6.98 -1.89
C TYR A 67 43.00 -7.31 -3.29
N SER A 68 43.86 -7.49 -4.28
CA SER A 68 43.45 -7.87 -5.63
C SER A 68 44.45 -8.80 -6.33
N SER A 69 44.02 -9.48 -7.39
CA SER A 69 44.93 -10.13 -8.32
C SER A 69 45.77 -9.07 -9.07
N PRO A 70 47.10 -9.22 -9.18
CA PRO A 70 47.92 -8.29 -9.94
C PRO A 70 47.55 -8.33 -11.43
N GLY A 71 47.43 -7.14 -12.04
CA GLY A 71 46.97 -6.97 -13.42
C GLY A 71 45.67 -6.16 -13.55
N LYS A 72 45.12 -6.13 -14.77
CA LYS A 72 43.96 -5.33 -15.18
C LYS A 72 42.59 -6.03 -15.01
N GLY A 73 42.57 -7.21 -14.40
CA GLY A 73 41.39 -8.10 -14.40
C GLY A 73 41.45 -9.14 -15.52
N LYS A 74 40.38 -9.93 -15.64
CA LYS A 74 40.21 -11.05 -16.59
C LYS A 74 38.99 -10.84 -17.48
N LYS A 75 38.80 -11.72 -18.47
CA LYS A 75 37.54 -11.78 -19.24
C LYS A 75 36.37 -12.08 -18.31
N GLU A 76 35.19 -11.61 -18.70
CA GLU A 76 33.94 -11.80 -17.94
C GLU A 76 33.56 -13.28 -17.69
N GLN A 77 33.99 -14.21 -18.55
CA GLN A 77 33.77 -15.65 -18.36
C GLN A 77 34.62 -16.26 -17.21
N GLU A 78 35.67 -15.56 -16.75
CA GLU A 78 36.64 -16.09 -15.78
C GLU A 78 36.50 -15.47 -14.37
N TYR A 79 35.75 -14.37 -14.20
CA TYR A 79 35.64 -13.69 -12.90
C TYR A 79 34.95 -14.52 -11.80
N PRO A 80 33.96 -15.41 -12.07
CA PRO A 80 33.31 -16.18 -11.00
C PRO A 80 34.30 -17.08 -10.24
N ALA A 81 35.32 -17.59 -10.93
CA ALA A 81 36.41 -18.36 -10.31
C ALA A 81 37.35 -17.49 -9.44
N GLU A 82 37.46 -16.18 -9.70
CA GLU A 82 38.17 -15.25 -8.82
C GLU A 82 37.29 -14.78 -7.65
N VAL A 83 35.97 -14.70 -7.82
CA VAL A 83 35.01 -14.43 -6.74
C VAL A 83 35.01 -15.59 -5.74
N GLU A 84 34.85 -16.84 -6.17
CA GLU A 84 34.85 -17.99 -5.25
C GLU A 84 36.24 -18.21 -4.61
N LYS A 85 37.33 -17.86 -5.32
CA LYS A 85 38.67 -17.80 -4.71
C LYS A 85 38.78 -16.71 -3.64
N SER A 86 38.14 -15.56 -3.83
CA SER A 86 38.12 -14.47 -2.84
C SER A 86 37.22 -14.82 -1.64
N LEU A 87 36.09 -15.48 -1.88
CA LEU A 87 35.19 -15.99 -0.86
C LEU A 87 35.87 -17.06 0.01
N SER A 88 36.59 -18.00 -0.60
CA SER A 88 37.36 -19.00 0.18
C SER A 88 38.49 -18.38 1.01
N TYR A 89 39.18 -17.33 0.54
CA TYR A 89 40.11 -16.57 1.39
C TYR A 89 39.40 -15.84 2.55
N ALA A 90 38.22 -15.25 2.32
CA ALA A 90 37.44 -14.60 3.39
C ALA A 90 36.92 -15.61 4.44
N ARG A 91 36.40 -16.76 3.99
CA ARG A 91 36.00 -17.88 4.86
C ARG A 91 37.17 -18.43 5.67
N ALA A 92 38.36 -18.56 5.07
CA ALA A 92 39.59 -18.95 5.78
C ALA A 92 40.08 -17.93 6.83
N MET A 93 39.57 -16.69 6.80
CA MET A 93 39.80 -15.68 7.85
C MET A 93 38.68 -15.61 8.89
N GLY A 94 37.65 -16.44 8.79
CA GLY A 94 36.50 -16.47 9.70
C GLY A 94 35.35 -15.51 9.33
N PHE A 95 35.33 -14.98 8.11
CA PHE A 95 34.20 -14.19 7.60
C PHE A 95 33.22 -15.06 6.80
N SER A 96 31.94 -14.74 6.87
CA SER A 96 30.89 -15.30 6.00
C SER A 96 30.31 -14.20 5.09
N PRO A 97 30.91 -13.92 3.91
CA PRO A 97 30.36 -12.92 3.00
C PRO A 97 29.15 -13.47 2.25
N GLU A 98 28.02 -12.81 2.40
CA GLU A 98 26.77 -13.08 1.69
C GLU A 98 26.66 -12.20 0.46
N ARG A 99 25.96 -12.66 -0.59
CA ARG A 99 25.78 -11.89 -1.83
C ARG A 99 24.77 -10.77 -1.59
N VAL A 100 25.19 -9.53 -1.85
CA VAL A 100 24.29 -8.39 -1.86
C VAL A 100 23.52 -8.41 -3.19
N ASP A 101 22.20 -8.30 -3.14
CA ASP A 101 21.41 -8.20 -4.37
C ASP A 101 21.69 -6.87 -5.08
N LEU A 102 21.85 -6.95 -6.40
CA LEU A 102 22.09 -5.84 -7.31
C LEU A 102 21.09 -5.84 -8.48
N SER A 103 19.98 -6.59 -8.37
CA SER A 103 18.92 -6.68 -9.38
C SER A 103 17.99 -5.45 -9.45
N TYR A 104 18.15 -4.50 -8.52
CA TYR A 104 17.31 -3.30 -8.39
C TYR A 104 17.47 -2.30 -9.56
N SER A 105 16.61 -1.28 -9.56
CA SER A 105 16.71 -0.13 -10.49
C SER A 105 18.06 0.61 -10.35
N PRO A 106 18.53 1.33 -11.38
CA PRO A 106 19.83 2.02 -11.34
C PRO A 106 20.02 2.94 -10.13
N ALA A 107 18.99 3.70 -9.74
CA ALA A 107 19.03 4.56 -8.56
C ALA A 107 19.19 3.77 -7.25
N MET A 108 18.49 2.64 -7.10
CA MET A 108 18.64 1.77 -5.92
C MET A 108 20.01 1.08 -5.89
N ARG A 109 20.53 0.65 -7.05
CA ARG A 109 21.90 0.13 -7.16
C ARG A 109 22.93 1.19 -6.80
N GLU A 110 22.71 2.45 -7.19
CA GLU A 110 23.56 3.58 -6.79
C GLU A 110 23.52 3.80 -5.26
N VAL A 111 22.35 3.75 -4.62
CA VAL A 111 22.23 3.83 -3.15
C VAL A 111 22.97 2.69 -2.46
N VAL A 112 22.84 1.45 -2.94
CA VAL A 112 23.58 0.27 -2.40
C VAL A 112 25.09 0.46 -2.56
N VAL A 113 25.56 0.97 -3.72
CA VAL A 113 26.98 1.24 -3.96
C VAL A 113 27.50 2.39 -3.09
N ARG A 114 26.74 3.48 -2.94
CA ARG A 114 27.08 4.62 -2.04
C ARG A 114 27.17 4.19 -0.57
N ASN A 115 26.28 3.29 -0.12
CA ASN A 115 26.26 2.77 1.25
C ASN A 115 27.32 1.68 1.51
N THR A 116 28.04 1.23 0.48
CA THR A 116 29.09 0.21 0.61
C THR A 116 30.43 0.87 0.94
N LYS A 117 30.86 0.77 2.20
CA LYS A 117 32.05 1.43 2.80
C LYS A 117 33.34 1.42 1.95
N ILE A 118 33.54 0.39 1.12
CA ILE A 118 34.74 0.19 0.28
C ILE A 118 34.67 0.87 -1.11
N LEU A 119 33.49 1.28 -1.57
CA LEU A 119 33.25 1.85 -2.90
C LEU A 119 33.05 3.37 -2.82
N ARG A 120 33.39 4.09 -3.90
CA ARG A 120 33.03 5.50 -4.09
C ARG A 120 32.66 5.77 -5.54
N LEU A 121 31.65 6.62 -5.75
CA LEU A 121 31.33 7.12 -7.09
C LEU A 121 32.42 8.09 -7.59
N PRO A 122 32.81 8.02 -8.87
CA PRO A 122 33.86 8.86 -9.43
C PRO A 122 33.55 10.36 -9.29
N GLY A 123 34.55 11.14 -8.91
CA GLY A 123 34.42 12.60 -8.69
C GLY A 123 33.93 13.00 -7.28
N THR A 124 33.46 12.07 -6.46
CA THR A 124 32.99 12.37 -5.10
C THR A 124 34.17 12.69 -4.16
N ARG A 125 34.39 13.98 -3.86
CA ARG A 125 35.44 14.46 -2.94
C ARG A 125 35.10 14.19 -1.45
N GLY A 126 34.94 12.92 -1.09
CA GLY A 126 34.68 12.50 0.29
C GLY A 126 35.87 12.72 1.22
N THR A 127 35.59 12.91 2.51
CA THR A 127 36.61 12.97 3.57
C THR A 127 37.40 11.67 3.63
N GLY A 128 38.72 11.78 3.53
CA GLY A 128 39.58 10.62 3.26
C GLY A 128 39.72 9.65 4.43
N LEU A 129 38.99 8.53 4.38
CA LEU A 129 39.40 7.29 5.06
C LEU A 129 40.88 7.00 4.75
N LYS A 130 41.66 6.70 5.78
CA LYS A 130 43.13 6.66 5.69
C LYS A 130 43.57 5.36 5.00
N HIS A 131 44.51 5.48 4.07
CA HIS A 131 45.15 4.33 3.43
C HIS A 131 46.02 3.62 4.48
N GLY A 132 45.68 2.37 4.82
CA GLY A 132 46.33 1.62 5.89
C GLY A 132 47.64 0.99 5.44
N MET A 133 48.77 1.45 6.00
CA MET A 133 50.10 0.89 5.73
C MET A 133 50.63 -0.01 6.88
N PRO A 134 50.57 0.39 8.17
CA PRO A 134 50.86 -0.53 9.28
C PRO A 134 49.57 -1.23 9.76
N GLY A 135 49.62 -2.55 9.95
CA GLY A 135 48.51 -3.32 10.54
C GLY A 135 47.56 -4.00 9.56
N ALA A 136 47.91 -4.11 8.27
CA ALA A 136 47.12 -4.89 7.31
C ALA A 136 47.08 -6.39 7.70
N PRO A 137 45.90 -7.03 7.75
CA PRO A 137 45.79 -8.46 8.02
C PRO A 137 46.62 -9.30 7.03
N VAL A 138 47.44 -10.21 7.55
CA VAL A 138 48.14 -11.19 6.72
C VAL A 138 47.12 -12.25 6.28
N LEU A 139 46.84 -12.30 4.97
CA LEU A 139 46.00 -13.36 4.42
C LEU A 139 46.61 -14.73 4.74
N PRO A 140 45.83 -15.75 5.16
CA PRO A 140 46.35 -17.10 5.35
C PRO A 140 46.78 -17.68 4.00
N ILE A 141 48.07 -17.58 3.71
CA ILE A 141 48.65 -18.17 2.51
C ILE A 141 48.64 -19.68 2.69
N LEU A 142 47.67 -20.34 2.05
CA LEU A 142 47.71 -21.77 1.75
C LEU A 142 48.99 -22.05 0.94
N GLN A 143 50.06 -22.42 1.64
CA GLN A 143 51.25 -23.01 1.06
C GLN A 143 50.86 -24.38 0.49
N GLN A 144 50.48 -24.40 -0.79
CA GLN A 144 50.35 -25.66 -1.53
C GLN A 144 51.75 -26.26 -1.67
N SER A 145 52.08 -27.17 -0.77
CA SER A 145 53.34 -27.91 -0.75
C SER A 145 53.45 -28.77 -2.00
N VAL A 146 54.31 -28.37 -2.93
CA VAL A 146 54.68 -29.21 -4.07
C VAL A 146 55.66 -30.27 -3.57
N THR A 147 55.12 -31.35 -3.00
CA THR A 147 55.88 -32.54 -2.59
C THR A 147 56.34 -33.34 -3.82
N ALA A 148 57.39 -32.83 -4.47
CA ALA A 148 58.16 -33.62 -5.42
C ALA A 148 58.91 -34.73 -4.66
N ALA A 149 58.56 -35.99 -4.92
CA ALA A 149 59.19 -37.14 -4.28
C ALA A 149 60.57 -37.44 -4.92
N PRO A 150 61.64 -37.65 -4.13
CA PRO A 150 62.91 -38.14 -4.64
C PRO A 150 62.91 -39.68 -4.74
N GLU A 151 63.58 -40.21 -5.77
CA GLU A 151 63.80 -41.65 -5.94
C GLU A 151 64.86 -42.20 -4.96
N PRO A 152 64.70 -43.43 -4.43
CA PRO A 152 65.72 -44.06 -3.59
C PRO A 152 66.84 -44.68 -4.44
N ALA A 153 68.01 -44.05 -4.44
CA ALA A 153 69.20 -44.55 -5.13
C ALA A 153 69.96 -45.66 -4.33
N MET A 154 70.70 -46.49 -5.07
CA MET A 154 71.37 -47.70 -4.59
C MET A 154 72.43 -47.51 -3.48
N ALA A 155 72.65 -48.58 -2.70
CA ALA A 155 73.92 -48.87 -2.03
C ALA A 155 74.35 -50.33 -2.32
N VAL A 156 75.66 -50.60 -2.29
CA VAL A 156 76.33 -51.81 -2.85
C VAL A 156 77.11 -52.54 -1.73
N PRO A 157 77.34 -53.88 -1.80
CA PRO A 157 77.69 -54.70 -0.63
C PRO A 157 79.20 -55.07 -0.53
N ALA A 158 79.51 -56.06 0.33
CA ALA A 158 80.81 -56.75 0.53
C ALA A 158 81.80 -56.05 1.50
N PRO A 159 82.85 -56.74 2.05
CA PRO A 159 83.32 -58.11 1.75
C PRO A 159 83.42 -59.06 2.97
N ALA A 160 83.96 -60.27 2.74
CA ALA A 160 84.09 -61.37 3.69
C ALA A 160 85.57 -61.64 4.10
N ALA A 161 85.79 -62.47 5.14
CA ALA A 161 87.13 -62.96 5.51
C ALA A 161 87.15 -64.36 6.17
N THR A 162 87.70 -65.33 5.44
CA THR A 162 88.38 -66.58 5.87
C THR A 162 89.53 -66.81 4.85
N PRO A 163 90.66 -67.50 5.12
CA PRO A 163 90.78 -68.79 5.82
C PRO A 163 92.05 -68.98 6.68
N VAL A 164 92.50 -70.24 6.86
CA VAL A 164 93.62 -70.71 7.73
C VAL A 164 94.79 -71.27 6.88
N PRO A 165 96.06 -71.06 7.29
CA PRO A 165 97.06 -72.15 7.40
C PRO A 165 97.90 -72.05 8.72
N VAL A 166 98.43 -73.08 9.40
CA VAL A 166 99.13 -74.35 9.06
C VAL A 166 100.68 -74.22 8.94
N SER A 167 101.38 -75.25 9.47
CA SER A 167 102.85 -75.54 9.47
C SER A 167 103.71 -74.85 10.54
N SER A 168 104.82 -75.39 11.08
CA SER A 168 105.53 -76.71 11.16
C SER A 168 107.02 -76.36 11.36
N GLY A 169 107.80 -77.05 12.20
CA GLY A 169 109.26 -76.79 12.25
C GLY A 169 110.08 -77.33 13.44
N GLU A 170 110.30 -78.65 13.50
CA GLU A 170 111.47 -79.23 14.19
C GLU A 170 112.73 -79.08 13.30
N PRO A 171 113.96 -79.02 13.85
CA PRO A 171 114.73 -80.25 14.13
C PRO A 171 115.71 -80.19 15.34
N ALA A 172 116.45 -81.29 15.55
CA ALA A 172 117.35 -81.51 16.70
C ALA A 172 118.85 -81.67 16.31
N VAL A 173 119.68 -82.10 17.29
CA VAL A 173 120.97 -82.86 17.19
C VAL A 173 122.24 -82.19 17.81
N GLN A 174 122.58 -82.68 19.02
CA GLN A 174 123.88 -83.07 19.61
C GLN A 174 125.17 -82.21 19.58
N GLU A 175 125.71 -82.03 20.81
CA GLU A 175 127.12 -82.21 21.25
C GLU A 175 128.28 -81.35 20.70
N ARG A 176 128.90 -80.55 21.60
CA ARG A 176 130.37 -80.52 21.85
C ARG A 176 130.76 -79.84 23.18
N GLN A 177 130.81 -80.64 24.24
CA GLN A 177 131.11 -80.22 25.61
C GLN A 177 132.45 -79.48 25.76
N GLY A 178 132.41 -78.33 26.44
CA GLY A 178 133.59 -77.52 26.77
C GLY A 178 133.27 -76.02 26.81
N GLY A 179 133.02 -75.42 25.64
CA GLY A 179 132.59 -74.01 25.53
C GLY A 179 131.10 -73.78 25.80
N GLU A 180 130.29 -74.85 25.73
CA GLU A 180 128.83 -74.82 25.83
C GLU A 180 128.30 -74.08 27.05
N ARG A 181 128.96 -74.11 28.20
CA ARG A 181 128.42 -73.48 29.43
C ARG A 181 128.30 -71.96 29.36
N LEU A 182 129.13 -71.28 28.55
CA LEU A 182 128.97 -69.84 28.29
C LEU A 182 127.96 -69.60 27.17
N ALA A 183 128.02 -70.39 26.09
CA ALA A 183 127.10 -70.29 24.96
C ALA A 183 125.63 -70.53 25.38
N ALA A 184 125.38 -71.57 26.18
CA ALA A 184 124.09 -71.90 26.75
C ALA A 184 123.61 -70.87 27.79
N LEU A 185 124.52 -70.22 28.52
CA LEU A 185 124.14 -69.09 29.40
C LEU A 185 123.68 -67.89 28.57
N THR A 186 124.40 -67.55 27.50
CA THR A 186 123.97 -66.49 26.58
C THR A 186 122.69 -66.87 25.83
N GLN A 187 122.50 -68.13 25.46
CA GLN A 187 121.28 -68.60 24.81
C GLN A 187 120.09 -68.53 25.78
N LEU A 188 120.21 -69.08 26.99
CA LEU A 188 119.19 -69.00 28.04
C LEU A 188 118.87 -67.53 28.41
N GLN A 189 119.85 -66.63 28.35
CA GLN A 189 119.64 -65.20 28.52
C GLN A 189 118.83 -64.58 27.36
N HIS A 190 119.09 -64.96 26.11
CA HIS A 190 118.29 -64.54 24.96
C HIS A 190 116.87 -65.13 24.99
N GLU A 191 116.73 -66.40 25.38
CA GLU A 191 115.43 -67.06 25.59
C GLU A 191 114.63 -66.38 26.72
N HIS A 192 115.27 -66.04 27.83
CA HIS A 192 114.63 -65.28 28.92
C HIS A 192 114.24 -63.86 28.49
N GLN A 193 115.06 -63.20 27.67
CA GLN A 193 114.71 -61.90 27.07
C GLN A 193 113.55 -62.01 26.07
N ALA A 194 113.51 -63.07 25.25
CA ALA A 194 112.41 -63.35 24.33
C ALA A 194 111.10 -63.61 25.09
N LEU A 195 111.11 -64.50 26.09
CA LEU A 195 109.96 -64.77 26.96
C LEU A 195 109.51 -63.52 27.73
N THR A 196 110.43 -62.64 28.11
CA THR A 196 110.08 -61.34 28.72
C THR A 196 109.41 -60.40 27.71
N ALA A 197 109.91 -60.36 26.46
CA ALA A 197 109.30 -59.57 25.39
C ALA A 197 107.92 -60.11 24.98
N GLU A 198 107.73 -61.43 24.94
CA GLU A 198 106.45 -62.09 24.72
C GLU A 198 105.46 -61.80 25.85
N ARG A 199 105.89 -61.94 27.12
CA ARG A 199 105.09 -61.54 28.28
C ARG A 199 104.65 -60.08 28.18
N ASP A 200 105.55 -59.17 27.79
CA ASP A 200 105.27 -57.74 27.70
C ASP A 200 104.44 -57.38 26.46
N ALA A 201 104.45 -58.21 25.42
CA ALA A 201 103.54 -58.11 24.28
C ALA A 201 102.13 -58.62 24.63
N LEU A 202 102.03 -59.77 25.30
CA LEU A 202 100.77 -60.31 25.83
C LEU A 202 100.13 -59.37 26.86
N ALA A 203 100.93 -58.75 27.74
CA ALA A 203 100.46 -57.73 28.67
C ALA A 203 99.87 -56.50 27.94
N ARG A 204 100.53 -56.04 26.86
CA ARG A 204 100.01 -54.98 25.99
C ARG A 204 98.71 -55.39 25.27
N GLN A 205 98.61 -56.62 24.76
CA GLN A 205 97.40 -57.14 24.15
C GLN A 205 96.23 -57.25 25.14
N LEU A 206 96.48 -57.76 26.36
CA LEU A 206 95.48 -57.82 27.43
C LEU A 206 95.03 -56.41 27.86
N GLN A 207 95.95 -55.44 27.95
CA GLN A 207 95.63 -54.05 28.24
C GLN A 207 94.77 -53.42 27.13
N GLN A 208 95.11 -53.65 25.86
CA GLN A 208 94.35 -53.17 24.70
C GLN A 208 92.94 -53.80 24.63
N LEU A 209 92.83 -55.10 24.90
CA LEU A 209 91.55 -55.80 24.96
C LEU A 209 90.70 -55.28 26.13
N ALA A 210 91.32 -54.99 27.27
CA ALA A 210 90.63 -54.39 28.42
C ALA A 210 90.12 -52.96 28.13
N THR A 211 90.88 -52.13 27.41
CA THR A 211 90.38 -50.80 26.98
C THR A 211 89.24 -50.93 25.97
N GLN A 212 89.34 -51.82 24.99
CA GLN A 212 88.27 -52.08 24.00
C GLN A 212 86.99 -52.63 24.67
N HIS A 213 87.12 -53.52 25.66
CA HIS A 213 85.99 -54.00 26.45
C HIS A 213 85.38 -52.86 27.32
N HIS A 214 86.20 -51.97 27.86
CA HIS A 214 85.72 -50.83 28.63
C HIS A 214 85.01 -49.78 27.75
N GLU A 215 85.45 -49.58 26.51
CA GLU A 215 84.83 -48.71 25.51
C GLU A 215 83.49 -49.29 25.02
N THR A 216 83.47 -50.54 24.56
CA THR A 216 82.24 -51.22 24.11
C THR A 216 81.20 -51.35 25.23
N VAL A 217 81.60 -51.52 26.50
CA VAL A 217 80.67 -51.45 27.64
C VAL A 217 80.09 -50.04 27.82
N LYS A 218 80.88 -48.96 27.66
CA LYS A 218 80.34 -47.58 27.70
C LYS A 218 79.32 -47.37 26.59
N GLU A 219 79.67 -47.71 25.35
CA GLU A 219 78.78 -47.60 24.19
C GLU A 219 77.47 -48.37 24.40
N LEU A 220 77.56 -49.61 24.91
CA LEU A 220 76.40 -50.45 25.20
C LEU A 220 75.54 -49.87 26.35
N THR A 221 76.14 -49.26 27.38
CA THR A 221 75.36 -48.54 28.41
C THR A 221 74.70 -47.26 27.89
N ALA A 222 75.37 -46.51 26.99
CA ALA A 222 74.79 -45.34 26.34
C ALA A 222 73.63 -45.72 25.40
N ALA A 223 73.79 -46.77 24.59
CA ALA A 223 72.74 -47.31 23.72
C ALA A 223 71.54 -47.86 24.51
N ARG A 224 71.77 -48.47 25.69
CA ARG A 224 70.68 -48.85 26.60
C ARG A 224 69.92 -47.63 27.13
N LYS A 225 70.63 -46.55 27.48
CA LYS A 225 70.02 -45.29 27.94
C LYS A 225 69.15 -44.65 26.85
N THR A 226 69.66 -44.53 25.62
CA THR A 226 68.87 -43.96 24.51
C THR A 226 67.67 -44.83 24.11
N VAL A 227 67.78 -46.16 24.18
CA VAL A 227 66.63 -47.06 23.99
C VAL A 227 65.60 -46.92 25.12
N GLN A 228 66.02 -46.66 26.36
CA GLN A 228 65.11 -46.39 27.48
C GLN A 228 64.40 -45.04 27.33
N GLU A 229 65.11 -44.00 26.87
CA GLU A 229 64.55 -42.68 26.56
C GLU A 229 63.52 -42.77 25.44
N MET A 230 63.88 -43.37 24.30
CA MET A 230 62.97 -43.63 23.17
C MET A 230 61.76 -44.50 23.53
N ALA A 231 61.87 -45.39 24.52
CA ALA A 231 60.73 -46.16 25.02
C ALA A 231 59.75 -45.28 25.81
N GLY A 232 60.26 -44.34 26.62
CA GLY A 232 59.47 -43.33 27.30
C GLY A 232 58.73 -42.42 26.31
N ASP A 233 59.45 -41.87 25.32
CA ASP A 233 58.88 -40.99 24.30
C ASP A 233 57.79 -41.69 23.47
N ARG A 234 58.00 -42.97 23.11
CA ARG A 234 56.97 -43.78 22.43
C ARG A 234 55.72 -43.95 23.30
N ASP A 235 55.89 -44.15 24.60
CA ASP A 235 54.77 -44.48 25.48
C ASP A 235 54.03 -43.21 25.97
N THR A 236 54.65 -42.01 25.94
CA THR A 236 53.94 -40.72 26.03
C THR A 236 53.21 -40.34 24.75
N LEU A 237 53.81 -40.56 23.56
CA LEU A 237 53.10 -40.41 22.28
C LEU A 237 51.86 -41.33 22.19
N ARG A 238 51.90 -42.51 22.83
CA ARG A 238 50.76 -43.42 22.95
C ARG A 238 49.67 -42.95 23.92
N SER A 239 49.98 -42.15 24.95
CA SER A 239 48.92 -41.54 25.77
C SER A 239 48.26 -40.39 25.01
N GLN A 240 49.07 -39.52 24.39
CA GLN A 240 48.59 -38.40 23.56
C GLN A 240 47.70 -38.86 22.40
N HIS A 241 48.03 -39.98 21.74
CA HIS A 241 47.17 -40.54 20.69
C HIS A 241 45.81 -40.99 21.23
N ARG A 242 45.75 -41.64 22.41
CA ARG A 242 44.48 -42.04 23.03
C ARG A 242 43.67 -40.83 23.47
N GLU A 243 44.31 -39.84 24.08
CA GLU A 243 43.68 -38.56 24.46
C GLU A 243 43.08 -37.84 23.24
N ALA A 244 43.73 -37.95 22.08
CA ALA A 244 43.21 -37.44 20.82
C ALA A 244 42.04 -38.28 20.26
N ASP A 245 42.11 -39.61 20.34
CA ASP A 245 41.04 -40.53 19.89
C ASP A 245 39.78 -40.38 20.76
N ASP A 246 39.92 -40.31 22.08
CA ASP A 246 38.84 -40.07 23.04
C ASP A 246 38.18 -38.69 22.78
N LEU A 247 38.99 -37.66 22.47
CA LEU A 247 38.50 -36.32 22.11
C LEU A 247 37.81 -36.29 20.73
N LEU A 248 38.20 -37.14 19.79
CA LEU A 248 37.52 -37.30 18.51
C LEU A 248 36.17 -37.99 18.70
N ALA A 249 36.12 -39.11 19.42
CA ALA A 249 34.87 -39.83 19.73
C ALA A 249 33.86 -38.92 20.47
N ALA A 250 34.33 -38.11 21.42
CA ALA A 250 33.49 -37.12 22.10
C ALA A 250 32.91 -36.06 21.14
N LYS A 251 33.71 -35.58 20.18
CA LYS A 251 33.25 -34.62 19.14
C LYS A 251 32.28 -35.27 18.15
N GLU A 252 32.51 -36.52 17.76
CA GLU A 252 31.60 -37.26 16.88
C GLU A 252 30.22 -37.46 17.54
N SER A 253 30.17 -37.75 18.85
CA SER A 253 28.92 -37.80 19.62
C SER A 253 28.16 -36.46 19.57
N VAL A 254 28.85 -35.34 19.82
CA VAL A 254 28.24 -34.00 19.77
C VAL A 254 27.79 -33.64 18.35
N ILE A 255 28.53 -34.04 17.32
CA ILE A 255 28.13 -33.84 15.92
C ILE A 255 26.86 -34.64 15.60
N ALA A 256 26.72 -35.88 16.09
CA ALA A 256 25.52 -36.69 15.90
C ALA A 256 24.30 -36.09 16.62
N GLU A 257 24.47 -35.56 17.83
CA GLU A 257 23.42 -34.85 18.57
C GLU A 257 22.96 -33.58 17.85
N LEU A 258 23.91 -32.77 17.35
CA LEU A 258 23.61 -31.56 16.57
C LEU A 258 22.94 -31.88 15.22
N GLN A 259 23.35 -32.96 14.54
CA GLN A 259 22.71 -33.43 13.31
C GLN A 259 21.26 -33.88 13.57
N LYS A 260 21.00 -34.58 14.68
CA LYS A 260 19.65 -34.93 15.08
C LYS A 260 18.81 -33.68 15.36
N HIS A 261 19.31 -32.75 16.17
CA HIS A 261 18.56 -31.53 16.49
C HIS A 261 18.28 -30.66 15.25
N ALA A 262 19.21 -30.61 14.30
CA ALA A 262 18.99 -29.94 13.01
C ALA A 262 17.90 -30.63 12.15
N ALA A 263 17.76 -31.96 12.23
CA ALA A 263 16.68 -32.70 11.57
C ALA A 263 15.33 -32.47 12.28
N ASP A 264 15.30 -32.48 13.61
CA ASP A 264 14.11 -32.18 14.41
C ASP A 264 13.58 -30.75 14.09
N LEU A 265 14.47 -29.75 14.02
CA LEU A 265 14.15 -28.37 13.63
C LEU A 265 13.72 -28.23 12.16
N ALA A 266 14.23 -29.07 11.26
CA ALA A 266 13.80 -29.08 9.86
C ALA A 266 12.33 -29.55 9.74
N LEU A 267 11.95 -30.59 10.48
CA LEU A 267 10.58 -31.09 10.54
C LEU A 267 9.61 -30.07 11.18
N GLU A 268 10.04 -29.39 12.25
CA GLU A 268 9.26 -28.30 12.86
C GLU A 268 9.03 -27.15 11.87
N ARG A 269 10.08 -26.73 11.14
CA ARG A 269 9.96 -25.73 10.07
C ARG A 269 9.01 -26.18 8.97
N GLU A 270 9.08 -27.43 8.51
CA GLU A 270 8.16 -27.94 7.49
C GLU A 270 6.70 -27.90 7.97
N ALA A 271 6.43 -28.35 9.21
CA ALA A 271 5.11 -28.27 9.83
C ALA A 271 4.59 -26.82 9.92
N LEU A 272 5.41 -25.87 10.34
CA LEU A 272 5.06 -24.44 10.38
C LEU A 272 4.81 -23.87 8.98
N THR A 273 5.56 -24.28 7.95
CA THR A 273 5.27 -23.85 6.57
C THR A 273 3.94 -24.42 6.04
N ALA A 274 3.58 -25.65 6.41
CA ALA A 274 2.27 -26.22 6.08
C ALA A 274 1.13 -25.49 6.80
N GLN A 275 1.30 -25.16 8.09
CA GLN A 275 0.32 -24.38 8.86
C GLN A 275 0.12 -22.97 8.28
N ASN A 276 1.20 -22.29 7.90
CA ASN A 276 1.12 -20.97 7.26
C ASN A 276 0.44 -21.02 5.87
N ALA A 277 0.67 -22.09 5.09
CA ALA A 277 -0.03 -22.28 3.82
C ALA A 277 -1.53 -22.53 3.99
N GLU A 278 -1.95 -23.20 5.07
CA GLU A 278 -3.37 -23.38 5.39
C GLU A 278 -4.03 -22.09 5.91
N LEU A 279 -3.33 -21.33 6.76
CA LEU A 279 -3.78 -20.00 7.18
C LEU A 279 -3.93 -19.02 6.00
N ALA A 280 -3.04 -19.10 5.01
CA ALA A 280 -3.18 -18.33 3.77
C ALA A 280 -4.49 -18.68 3.03
N ARG A 281 -4.77 -19.98 2.79
CA ARG A 281 -6.03 -20.44 2.17
C ARG A 281 -7.28 -19.99 2.92
N ILE A 282 -7.25 -20.03 4.25
CA ILE A 282 -8.37 -19.58 5.10
C ILE A 282 -8.59 -18.07 4.95
N ASN A 283 -7.51 -17.28 4.87
CA ASN A 283 -7.60 -15.84 4.62
C ASN A 283 -8.10 -15.54 3.20
N ASP A 284 -7.60 -16.23 2.18
CA ASP A 284 -8.03 -16.07 0.78
C ASP A 284 -9.53 -16.38 0.65
N ALA A 285 -9.99 -17.51 1.20
CA ALA A 285 -11.41 -17.86 1.23
C ALA A 285 -12.25 -16.85 2.04
N MET A 286 -11.72 -16.27 3.12
CA MET A 286 -12.41 -15.21 3.87
C MET A 286 -12.52 -13.92 3.05
N LEU A 287 -11.51 -13.57 2.25
CA LEU A 287 -11.54 -12.43 1.34
C LEU A 287 -12.53 -12.64 0.18
N GLU A 288 -12.61 -13.85 -0.37
CA GLU A 288 -13.63 -14.21 -1.37
C GLU A 288 -15.05 -14.10 -0.81
N ASN A 289 -15.31 -14.66 0.38
CA ASN A 289 -16.60 -14.53 1.07
C ASN A 289 -16.96 -13.06 1.36
N LEU A 290 -16.00 -12.23 1.76
CA LEU A 290 -16.20 -10.80 2.00
C LEU A 290 -16.45 -10.03 0.70
N ALA A 291 -15.82 -10.42 -0.41
CA ALA A 291 -16.09 -9.86 -1.73
C ALA A 291 -17.49 -10.24 -2.23
N GLN A 292 -17.93 -11.47 -2.04
CA GLN A 292 -19.30 -11.91 -2.38
C GLN A 292 -20.34 -11.15 -1.55
N ALA A 293 -20.17 -11.07 -0.23
CA ALA A 293 -21.09 -10.34 0.65
C ALA A 293 -21.23 -8.85 0.26
N ARG A 294 -20.15 -8.22 -0.23
CA ARG A 294 -20.21 -6.85 -0.79
C ARG A 294 -21.01 -6.76 -2.10
N GLN A 295 -20.91 -7.77 -2.97
CA GLN A 295 -21.72 -7.83 -4.20
C GLN A 295 -23.20 -8.06 -3.86
N ASP A 296 -23.50 -8.94 -2.91
CA ASP A 296 -24.87 -9.23 -2.46
C ASP A 296 -25.52 -7.98 -1.85
N ILE A 297 -24.81 -7.24 -1.01
CA ILE A 297 -25.26 -5.95 -0.45
C ILE A 297 -25.51 -4.93 -1.57
N ALA A 298 -24.61 -4.82 -2.55
CA ALA A 298 -24.79 -3.88 -3.67
C ALA A 298 -26.01 -4.24 -4.53
N ALA A 299 -26.26 -5.53 -4.78
CA ALA A 299 -27.44 -6.01 -5.49
C ALA A 299 -28.74 -5.74 -4.71
N LEU A 300 -28.74 -5.95 -3.38
CA LEU A 300 -29.89 -5.63 -2.52
C LEU A 300 -30.17 -4.12 -2.44
N CYS A 301 -29.13 -3.28 -2.44
CA CYS A 301 -29.31 -1.83 -2.55
C CYS A 301 -29.91 -1.43 -3.90
N ALA A 302 -29.42 -2.00 -5.01
CA ALA A 302 -29.95 -1.72 -6.35
C ALA A 302 -31.43 -2.17 -6.49
N GLN A 303 -31.80 -3.33 -5.92
CA GLN A 303 -33.19 -3.79 -5.88
C GLN A 303 -34.07 -2.83 -5.07
N ARG A 304 -33.66 -2.49 -3.84
CA ARG A 304 -34.37 -1.52 -2.98
C ARG A 304 -34.62 -0.19 -3.71
N ASP A 305 -33.63 0.30 -4.43
CA ASP A 305 -33.73 1.61 -5.10
C ASP A 305 -34.61 1.55 -6.35
N ALA A 306 -34.70 0.39 -7.02
CA ALA A 306 -35.71 0.12 -8.04
C ALA A 306 -37.13 0.02 -7.44
N ASP A 307 -37.32 -0.73 -6.35
CA ASP A 307 -38.61 -0.87 -5.66
C ASP A 307 -39.13 0.49 -5.15
N LEU A 308 -38.23 1.35 -4.65
CA LEU A 308 -38.54 2.72 -4.24
C LEU A 308 -38.92 3.60 -5.44
N ALA A 309 -38.26 3.46 -6.59
CA ALA A 309 -38.61 4.19 -7.80
C ALA A 309 -39.98 3.78 -8.36
N GLU A 310 -40.30 2.47 -8.37
CA GLU A 310 -41.63 1.97 -8.73
C GLU A 310 -42.71 2.48 -7.77
N SER A 311 -42.45 2.44 -6.46
CA SER A 311 -43.37 2.98 -5.44
C SER A 311 -43.62 4.48 -5.63
N GLN A 312 -42.58 5.27 -5.96
CA GLN A 312 -42.72 6.70 -6.25
C GLN A 312 -43.51 6.96 -7.54
N ALA A 313 -43.29 6.18 -8.61
CA ALA A 313 -44.04 6.27 -9.85
C ALA A 313 -45.54 5.92 -9.63
N ALA A 314 -45.83 4.86 -8.87
CA ALA A 314 -47.19 4.51 -8.48
C ALA A 314 -47.87 5.60 -7.64
N MET A 315 -47.13 6.23 -6.70
CA MET A 315 -47.64 7.39 -5.95
C MET A 315 -47.92 8.63 -6.83
N GLN A 316 -47.12 8.85 -7.88
CA GLN A 316 -47.38 9.93 -8.85
C GLN A 316 -48.64 9.63 -9.66
N GLN A 317 -48.78 8.43 -10.23
CA GLN A 317 -49.97 7.99 -10.95
C GLN A 317 -51.25 8.04 -10.07
N HIS A 318 -51.14 7.69 -8.78
CA HIS A 318 -52.26 7.83 -7.83
C HIS A 318 -52.63 9.29 -7.56
N ARG A 319 -51.68 10.23 -7.56
CA ARG A 319 -51.98 11.67 -7.45
C ARG A 319 -52.63 12.21 -8.72
N GLU A 320 -52.12 11.85 -9.90
CA GLU A 320 -52.67 12.26 -11.20
C GLU A 320 -54.10 11.72 -11.41
N THR A 321 -54.33 10.44 -11.10
CA THR A 321 -55.68 9.87 -11.17
C THR A 321 -56.63 10.46 -10.12
N ALA A 322 -56.13 10.84 -8.94
CA ALA A 322 -56.93 11.57 -7.95
C ALA A 322 -57.32 12.98 -8.43
N THR A 323 -56.41 13.76 -9.01
CA THR A 323 -56.73 15.10 -9.54
C THR A 323 -57.63 15.05 -10.77
N GLN A 324 -57.47 14.03 -11.64
CA GLN A 324 -58.42 13.76 -12.73
C GLN A 324 -59.82 13.42 -12.22
N LEU A 325 -59.94 12.58 -11.18
CA LEU A 325 -61.22 12.25 -10.54
C LEU A 325 -61.85 13.46 -9.83
N GLU A 326 -61.04 14.37 -9.28
CA GLU A 326 -61.53 15.61 -8.68
C GLU A 326 -62.01 16.61 -9.74
N GLY A 327 -61.27 16.79 -10.84
CA GLY A 327 -61.70 17.58 -11.99
C GLY A 327 -63.02 17.06 -12.59
N ALA A 328 -63.12 15.76 -12.85
CA ALA A 328 -64.33 15.13 -13.35
C ALA A 328 -65.53 15.28 -12.39
N ARG A 329 -65.30 15.32 -11.07
CA ARG A 329 -66.35 15.63 -10.08
C ARG A 329 -66.80 17.09 -10.18
N GLN A 330 -65.88 18.03 -10.35
CA GLN A 330 -66.19 19.45 -10.52
C GLN A 330 -66.97 19.70 -11.83
N GLU A 331 -66.61 19.03 -12.93
CA GLU A 331 -67.35 19.07 -14.21
C GLU A 331 -68.77 18.48 -14.10
N VAL A 332 -68.92 17.37 -13.37
CA VAL A 332 -70.26 16.81 -13.08
C VAL A 332 -71.07 17.75 -12.20
N GLU A 333 -70.46 18.43 -11.23
CA GLU A 333 -71.15 19.41 -10.39
C GLU A 333 -71.54 20.68 -11.16
N SER A 334 -70.67 21.22 -12.02
CA SER A 334 -71.02 22.36 -12.88
C SER A 334 -72.15 21.99 -13.84
N SER A 335 -72.07 20.82 -14.47
CA SER A 335 -73.14 20.28 -15.32
C SER A 335 -74.46 20.10 -14.57
N ALA A 336 -74.42 19.66 -13.30
CA ALA A 336 -75.61 19.55 -12.46
C ALA A 336 -76.21 20.91 -12.08
N ARG A 337 -75.37 21.91 -11.79
CA ARG A 337 -75.79 23.31 -11.53
C ARG A 337 -76.41 23.94 -12.78
N GLU A 338 -75.79 23.76 -13.95
CA GLU A 338 -76.34 24.21 -15.23
C GLU A 338 -77.67 23.52 -15.56
N ALA A 339 -77.77 22.21 -15.36
CA ALA A 339 -79.02 21.47 -15.54
C ALA A 339 -80.13 21.94 -14.56
N ALA A 340 -79.78 22.34 -13.34
CA ALA A 340 -80.73 22.93 -12.39
C ALA A 340 -81.22 24.31 -12.85
N VAL A 341 -80.33 25.19 -13.33
CA VAL A 341 -80.69 26.50 -13.91
C VAL A 341 -81.52 26.32 -15.18
N ALA A 342 -81.21 25.34 -16.02
CA ALA A 342 -82.00 25.01 -17.21
C ALA A 342 -83.41 24.54 -16.84
N ARG A 343 -83.56 23.67 -15.84
CA ARG A 343 -84.87 23.25 -15.31
C ARG A 343 -85.65 24.41 -14.71
N GLN A 344 -85.01 25.32 -13.98
CA GLN A 344 -85.67 26.51 -13.46
C GLN A 344 -86.17 27.42 -14.59
N ARG A 345 -85.37 27.61 -15.66
CA ARG A 345 -85.80 28.35 -16.86
C ARG A 345 -86.99 27.69 -17.55
N VAL A 346 -86.98 26.36 -17.70
CA VAL A 346 -88.13 25.60 -18.23
C VAL A 346 -89.37 25.84 -17.37
N GLY A 347 -89.27 25.73 -16.05
CA GLY A 347 -90.39 26.03 -15.14
C GLY A 347 -90.94 27.45 -15.31
N THR A 348 -90.08 28.47 -15.38
CA THR A 348 -90.55 29.86 -15.62
C THR A 348 -91.16 30.08 -17.01
N LEU A 349 -90.78 29.27 -18.01
CA LEU A 349 -91.39 29.29 -19.34
C LEU A 349 -92.71 28.53 -19.35
N GLU A 350 -92.85 27.44 -18.59
CA GLU A 350 -94.11 26.72 -18.39
C GLU A 350 -95.12 27.60 -17.64
N GLU A 351 -94.69 28.34 -16.61
CA GLU A 351 -95.50 29.35 -15.92
C GLU A 351 -95.95 30.47 -16.87
N ALA A 352 -95.05 31.00 -17.70
CA ALA A 352 -95.36 32.04 -18.69
C ALA A 352 -96.29 31.55 -19.82
N VAL A 353 -96.14 30.30 -20.25
CA VAL A 353 -97.08 29.67 -21.20
C VAL A 353 -98.43 29.48 -20.55
N GLN A 354 -98.51 29.01 -19.30
CA GLN A 354 -99.78 28.89 -18.57
C GLN A 354 -100.46 30.25 -18.35
N SER A 355 -99.71 31.33 -18.08
CA SER A 355 -100.30 32.67 -17.98
C SER A 355 -100.80 33.17 -19.34
N GLN A 356 -100.05 32.94 -20.43
CA GLN A 356 -100.52 33.26 -21.78
C GLN A 356 -101.73 32.42 -22.22
N GLU A 357 -101.83 31.16 -21.82
CA GLU A 357 -103.02 30.32 -22.07
C GLU A 357 -104.23 30.80 -21.26
N GLN A 358 -104.04 31.28 -20.03
CA GLN A 358 -105.09 31.92 -19.22
C GLN A 358 -105.52 33.29 -19.79
N GLU A 359 -104.57 34.11 -20.26
CA GLU A 359 -104.87 35.35 -21.00
C GLU A 359 -105.64 35.04 -22.29
N LEU A 360 -105.20 34.06 -23.09
CA LEU A 360 -105.93 33.63 -24.28
C LEU A 360 -107.30 33.03 -23.95
N ALA A 361 -107.47 32.35 -22.82
CA ALA A 361 -108.77 31.84 -22.37
C ALA A 361 -109.72 32.97 -21.95
N THR A 362 -109.23 33.96 -21.19
CA THR A 362 -110.02 35.13 -20.79
C THR A 362 -110.33 36.05 -21.98
N LEU A 363 -109.39 36.26 -22.90
CA LEU A 363 -109.64 36.95 -24.18
C LEU A 363 -110.66 36.21 -25.05
N ARG A 364 -110.59 34.88 -25.14
CA ARG A 364 -111.62 34.06 -25.81
C ARG A 364 -112.98 34.18 -25.13
N GLN A 365 -113.02 34.25 -23.79
CA GLN A 365 -114.26 34.44 -23.04
C GLN A 365 -114.83 35.86 -23.23
N GLN A 366 -113.99 36.89 -23.29
CA GLN A 366 -114.37 38.26 -23.64
C GLN A 366 -114.91 38.33 -25.07
N LEU A 367 -114.21 37.75 -26.05
CA LEU A 367 -114.69 37.63 -27.45
C LEU A 367 -115.99 36.84 -27.55
N ALA A 368 -116.19 35.79 -26.75
CA ALA A 368 -117.47 35.09 -26.67
C ALA A 368 -118.58 35.95 -26.04
N GLY A 369 -118.23 36.77 -25.04
CA GLY A 369 -119.10 37.78 -24.44
C GLY A 369 -119.52 38.84 -25.45
N GLU A 370 -118.57 39.54 -26.08
CA GLU A 370 -118.79 40.55 -27.12
C GLU A 370 -119.56 39.98 -28.32
N ASN A 371 -119.27 38.75 -28.77
CA ASN A 371 -120.07 38.11 -29.81
C ASN A 371 -121.48 37.79 -29.32
N SER A 372 -121.68 37.36 -28.07
CA SER A 372 -123.03 37.15 -27.52
C SER A 372 -123.81 38.46 -27.33
N GLU A 373 -123.14 39.57 -26.99
CA GLU A 373 -123.74 40.91 -26.92
C GLU A 373 -124.08 41.45 -28.30
N ARG A 374 -123.19 41.22 -29.28
CA ARG A 374 -123.38 41.55 -30.71
C ARG A 374 -124.52 40.74 -31.32
N ASP A 375 -124.61 39.45 -31.05
CA ASP A 375 -125.72 38.60 -31.49
C ASP A 375 -127.02 38.99 -30.79
N ALA A 376 -126.97 39.31 -29.49
CA ALA A 376 -128.12 39.88 -28.78
C ALA A 376 -128.49 41.29 -29.28
N ALA A 377 -127.55 42.06 -29.83
CA ALA A 377 -127.81 43.35 -30.47
C ALA A 377 -128.41 43.18 -31.87
N LEU A 378 -127.97 42.19 -32.64
CA LEU A 378 -128.57 41.79 -33.91
C LEU A 378 -129.99 41.24 -33.72
N GLN A 379 -130.21 40.43 -32.66
CA GLN A 379 -131.55 39.96 -32.28
C GLN A 379 -132.45 41.10 -31.78
N ARG A 380 -131.90 42.11 -31.08
CA ARG A 380 -132.64 43.35 -30.74
C ARG A 380 -132.96 44.20 -31.97
N ALA A 381 -132.04 44.31 -32.93
CA ALA A 381 -132.26 45.00 -34.20
C ALA A 381 -133.33 44.30 -35.06
N ALA A 382 -133.41 42.97 -34.99
CA ALA A 382 -134.49 42.18 -35.60
C ALA A 382 -135.85 42.28 -34.87
N ALA A 383 -135.92 42.98 -33.72
CA ALA A 383 -137.08 42.97 -32.81
C ALA A 383 -137.72 44.36 -32.57
N GLN A 384 -137.46 45.37 -33.41
CA GLN A 384 -138.20 46.64 -33.39
C GLN A 384 -138.72 47.04 -34.79
N PRO A 385 -140.05 47.20 -34.97
CA PRO A 385 -140.63 47.67 -36.22
C PRO A 385 -140.65 49.20 -36.30
N VAL A 386 -139.96 49.78 -37.28
CA VAL A 386 -140.00 51.23 -37.55
C VAL A 386 -140.30 51.51 -39.03
N ASN A 387 -141.59 51.73 -39.30
CA ASN A 387 -142.18 52.59 -40.33
C ASN A 387 -141.59 52.56 -41.76
N ALA A 388 -142.37 52.14 -42.78
CA ALA A 388 -143.52 52.91 -43.31
C ALA A 388 -143.21 54.36 -43.77
N GLY A 389 -141.93 54.75 -43.88
CA GLY A 389 -141.50 56.03 -44.46
C GLY A 389 -140.87 55.95 -45.86
N VAL A 390 -140.48 54.75 -46.31
CA VAL A 390 -139.66 54.58 -47.53
C VAL A 390 -140.49 54.64 -48.82
N ASP A 391 -141.67 54.02 -48.85
CA ASP A 391 -142.47 53.88 -50.10
C ASP A 391 -142.99 55.22 -50.64
N ALA A 392 -143.19 56.21 -49.75
CA ALA A 392 -143.59 57.56 -50.14
C ALA A 392 -142.44 58.33 -50.83
N GLU A 393 -141.21 58.14 -50.37
CA GLU A 393 -140.03 58.79 -50.93
C GLU A 393 -139.60 58.12 -52.26
N VAL A 394 -139.81 56.80 -52.41
CA VAL A 394 -139.59 56.07 -53.67
C VAL A 394 -140.52 56.55 -54.79
N GLU A 395 -141.81 56.77 -54.49
CA GLU A 395 -142.77 57.30 -55.48
C GLU A 395 -142.53 58.77 -55.85
N ARG A 396 -141.89 59.54 -54.95
CA ARG A 396 -141.42 60.90 -55.25
C ARG A 396 -140.17 60.88 -56.12
N LEU A 397 -139.16 60.09 -55.74
CA LEU A 397 -137.90 59.93 -56.50
C LEU A 397 -138.15 59.33 -57.89
N ARG A 398 -139.19 58.51 -58.10
CA ARG A 398 -139.60 58.06 -59.44
C ARG A 398 -139.98 59.21 -60.36
N ARG A 399 -140.76 60.18 -59.87
CA ARG A 399 -141.21 61.34 -60.68
C ARG A 399 -140.07 62.33 -60.91
N GLU A 400 -139.23 62.54 -59.90
CA GLU A 400 -137.99 63.32 -60.04
C GLU A 400 -137.04 62.66 -61.08
N LEU A 401 -136.95 61.32 -61.12
CA LEU A 401 -136.14 60.58 -62.10
C LEU A 401 -136.73 60.63 -63.53
N GLU A 402 -138.04 60.50 -63.71
CA GLU A 402 -138.68 60.65 -65.03
C GLU A 402 -138.49 62.07 -65.60
N GLN A 403 -138.49 63.09 -64.74
CA GLN A 403 -138.19 64.46 -65.11
C GLN A 403 -136.72 64.64 -65.53
N VAL A 404 -135.78 64.08 -64.76
CA VAL A 404 -134.34 64.07 -65.10
C VAL A 404 -134.04 63.28 -66.38
N ILE A 405 -134.81 62.23 -66.71
CA ILE A 405 -134.65 61.50 -67.98
C ILE A 405 -135.07 62.39 -69.17
N ALA A 406 -136.17 63.14 -69.08
CA ALA A 406 -136.58 64.07 -70.14
C ALA A 406 -135.58 65.22 -70.34
N GLU A 407 -134.97 65.73 -69.26
CA GLU A 407 -133.93 66.76 -69.30
C GLU A 407 -132.58 66.20 -69.83
N ARG A 408 -132.22 64.96 -69.47
CA ARG A 408 -131.04 64.26 -70.01
C ARG A 408 -131.17 64.03 -71.52
N ASP A 409 -132.34 63.58 -71.98
CA ASP A 409 -132.54 63.19 -73.38
C ASP A 409 -132.68 64.41 -74.31
N THR A 410 -132.94 65.59 -73.75
CA THR A 410 -132.78 66.88 -74.46
C THR A 410 -131.37 67.45 -74.37
N ALA A 411 -130.62 67.21 -73.29
CA ALA A 411 -129.24 67.69 -73.12
C ALA A 411 -128.20 66.90 -73.93
N LEU A 412 -128.28 65.56 -74.00
CA LEU A 412 -127.28 64.73 -74.69
C LEU A 412 -127.46 64.68 -76.21
N ALA A 413 -128.62 65.10 -76.73
CA ALA A 413 -128.79 65.44 -78.15
C ALA A 413 -127.87 66.60 -78.60
N GLN A 414 -127.30 67.37 -77.67
CA GLN A 414 -126.34 68.45 -77.95
C GLN A 414 -124.88 68.09 -77.63
N LEU A 415 -124.61 66.89 -77.10
CA LEU A 415 -123.26 66.39 -76.78
C LEU A 415 -122.83 65.18 -77.61
N ALA A 416 -123.72 64.60 -78.42
CA ALA A 416 -123.42 63.56 -79.40
C ALA A 416 -122.63 64.08 -80.64
N ALA A 417 -121.69 65.01 -80.45
CA ALA A 417 -121.08 65.81 -81.52
C ALA A 417 -119.56 66.08 -81.39
N ALA A 418 -118.81 65.35 -80.54
CA ALA A 418 -117.34 65.32 -80.57
C ALA A 418 -116.74 64.10 -79.83
N GLY A 419 -115.79 63.37 -80.46
CA GLY A 419 -114.81 62.41 -79.88
C GLY A 419 -115.33 61.34 -78.89
N GLU A 420 -115.47 60.06 -79.21
CA GLU A 420 -114.47 59.07 -79.67
C GLU A 420 -113.17 58.98 -78.83
N ALA A 421 -112.98 57.86 -78.09
CA ALA A 421 -111.76 57.02 -78.04
C ALA A 421 -111.70 56.10 -76.78
N GLN A 422 -111.26 54.85 -76.98
CA GLN A 422 -110.61 53.98 -75.98
C GLN A 422 -109.08 53.97 -76.30
N PRO A 423 -108.16 53.09 -75.79
CA PRO A 423 -108.20 52.10 -74.68
C PRO A 423 -106.87 52.04 -73.81
N ARG A 424 -106.76 51.01 -72.93
CA ARG A 424 -105.56 50.15 -72.63
C ARG A 424 -104.27 50.66 -71.92
N VAL A 425 -103.65 49.71 -71.16
CA VAL A 425 -102.19 49.52 -70.88
C VAL A 425 -101.54 50.60 -69.97
N ALA A 426 -100.46 50.43 -69.17
CA ALA A 426 -99.46 49.37 -68.85
C ALA A 426 -99.39 49.16 -67.30
N GLU A 427 -98.76 48.16 -66.65
CA GLU A 427 -97.65 47.21 -66.92
C GLU A 427 -96.22 47.71 -66.53
N GLU A 428 -95.71 47.20 -65.39
CA GLU A 428 -94.29 47.05 -64.92
C GLU A 428 -94.37 46.50 -63.47
N THR A 429 -93.78 45.42 -62.94
CA THR A 429 -92.90 44.28 -63.35
C THR A 429 -91.37 44.42 -63.22
N ALA A 430 -90.74 43.33 -62.70
CA ALA A 430 -89.30 43.09 -62.49
C ALA A 430 -88.64 43.88 -61.32
N ASP A 431 -87.61 43.42 -60.61
CA ASP A 431 -86.94 42.10 -60.50
C ASP A 431 -86.35 41.98 -59.07
N GLY A 432 -85.74 40.89 -58.56
CA GLY A 432 -85.36 39.55 -59.05
C GLY A 432 -84.49 38.87 -57.98
N GLY A 433 -84.17 37.57 -57.99
CA GLY A 433 -84.55 36.48 -58.89
C GLY A 433 -84.12 35.11 -58.34
N ASP A 434 -84.59 34.02 -58.94
CA ASP A 434 -84.36 32.62 -58.53
C ASP A 434 -83.06 31.99 -59.07
N ALA A 435 -82.77 30.77 -58.55
CA ALA A 435 -82.03 29.63 -59.15
C ALA A 435 -80.68 29.25 -58.51
N ALA A 436 -80.24 27.97 -58.50
CA ALA A 436 -80.88 26.63 -58.60
C ALA A 436 -79.79 25.54 -58.47
N SER A 437 -80.19 24.25 -58.36
CA SER A 437 -79.37 23.05 -58.66
C SER A 437 -78.18 22.75 -57.71
N THR A 438 -77.71 21.52 -57.47
CA THR A 438 -78.17 20.09 -57.63
C THR A 438 -77.24 19.27 -56.69
N GLY A 439 -77.50 18.05 -56.19
CA GLY A 439 -78.51 17.01 -56.41
C GLY A 439 -78.09 15.73 -55.63
N CYS A 440 -78.65 14.56 -55.96
CA CYS A 440 -78.24 13.21 -55.50
C CYS A 440 -78.42 12.82 -54.00
N ARG A 441 -79.60 12.25 -53.71
CA ARG A 441 -79.83 11.09 -52.80
C ARG A 441 -79.09 9.81 -53.31
N PRO A 442 -79.16 8.64 -52.65
CA PRO A 442 -79.55 8.27 -51.26
C PRO A 442 -78.35 7.61 -50.51
N GLY A 443 -78.41 7.04 -49.30
CA GLY A 443 -79.46 6.84 -48.27
C GLY A 443 -79.02 5.74 -47.26
N GLU A 444 -79.85 5.50 -46.23
CA GLU A 444 -80.11 4.20 -45.53
C GLU A 444 -78.94 3.27 -45.08
N GLU A 445 -78.91 2.68 -43.88
CA GLU A 445 -79.65 2.94 -42.62
C GLU A 445 -78.96 2.22 -41.41
N THR A 446 -79.35 2.58 -40.18
CA THR A 446 -79.18 1.88 -38.87
C THR A 446 -78.03 0.88 -38.60
N PHE A 447 -77.19 1.20 -37.60
CA PHE A 447 -77.00 0.53 -36.27
C PHE A 447 -77.47 -0.94 -36.04
N PRO A 448 -76.91 -1.72 -35.05
CA PRO A 448 -75.77 -1.44 -34.13
C PRO A 448 -74.82 -2.65 -33.81
N SER A 449 -73.90 -2.43 -32.84
CA SER A 449 -73.39 -3.41 -31.84
C SER A 449 -72.28 -4.45 -32.17
N ARG A 450 -71.09 -4.17 -31.60
CA ARG A 450 -70.35 -5.01 -30.59
C ARG A 450 -69.98 -6.47 -30.94
N VAL A 451 -68.67 -6.80 -30.90
CA VAL A 451 -68.01 -7.95 -30.21
C VAL A 451 -66.53 -8.10 -30.65
N LEU A 452 -65.62 -8.37 -29.70
CA LEU A 452 -64.23 -8.85 -29.90
C LEU A 452 -64.24 -10.41 -29.92
N PRO A 453 -63.38 -11.15 -30.66
CA PRO A 453 -61.93 -11.18 -30.33
C PRO A 453 -60.93 -11.64 -31.43
N GLY A 454 -59.62 -11.63 -31.09
CA GLY A 454 -58.79 -12.85 -31.24
C GLY A 454 -57.70 -12.93 -32.33
N LEU A 455 -56.44 -12.96 -31.87
CA LEU A 455 -55.37 -13.93 -32.24
C LEU A 455 -55.24 -14.46 -33.69
N GLN A 456 -54.13 -14.14 -34.38
CA GLN A 456 -53.04 -15.11 -34.68
C GLN A 456 -51.83 -14.52 -35.45
N ASP A 457 -50.64 -14.96 -35.06
CA ASP A 457 -49.36 -15.02 -35.83
C ASP A 457 -49.32 -16.39 -36.58
N PRO A 458 -48.55 -16.66 -37.68
CA PRO A 458 -47.08 -16.54 -37.70
C PRO A 458 -46.34 -16.27 -39.05
N GLY A 459 -45.28 -15.46 -38.99
CA GLY A 459 -43.89 -15.86 -39.33
C GLY A 459 -43.34 -16.00 -40.78
N ARG A 460 -41.99 -15.93 -40.86
CA ARG A 460 -41.04 -16.22 -41.99
C ARG A 460 -41.15 -15.32 -43.25
N GLU A 461 -40.08 -14.98 -43.99
CA GLU A 461 -38.61 -15.15 -43.90
C GLU A 461 -37.97 -13.92 -44.64
N THR A 462 -36.67 -13.69 -44.87
CA THR A 462 -35.41 -14.49 -44.93
C THR A 462 -34.18 -13.60 -44.63
N LEU A 463 -32.95 -14.15 -44.66
CA LEU A 463 -31.67 -13.39 -44.74
C LEU A 463 -31.16 -13.34 -46.21
N PRO A 464 -30.16 -12.48 -46.54
CA PRO A 464 -28.76 -12.92 -46.45
C PRO A 464 -27.77 -11.86 -45.90
N ALA A 465 -26.56 -12.31 -45.56
CA ALA A 465 -25.49 -11.52 -44.93
C ALA A 465 -24.54 -10.81 -45.94
N PHE A 466 -23.71 -9.89 -45.46
CA PHE A 466 -22.46 -9.52 -46.15
C PHE A 466 -21.32 -9.08 -45.20
N ALA A 467 -20.15 -9.69 -45.41
CA ALA A 467 -18.76 -9.34 -45.06
C ALA A 467 -18.36 -8.60 -43.76
N GLU A 468 -17.34 -9.16 -43.11
CA GLU A 468 -16.46 -8.52 -42.12
C GLU A 468 -15.67 -7.33 -42.71
N SER A 469 -15.25 -6.38 -41.87
CA SER A 469 -14.04 -5.56 -42.10
C SER A 469 -13.47 -4.97 -40.80
N ALA A 470 -12.13 -4.93 -40.75
CA ALA A 470 -11.28 -4.74 -39.57
C ALA A 470 -11.49 -3.48 -38.70
N LEU A 471 -11.19 -3.63 -37.41
CA LEU A 471 -10.96 -2.54 -36.45
C LEU A 471 -9.51 -2.00 -36.52
N PRO A 472 -9.29 -0.69 -36.38
CA PRO A 472 -8.05 -0.10 -35.85
C PRO A 472 -8.15 0.12 -34.32
N PRO A 473 -7.02 0.23 -33.59
CA PRO A 473 -7.01 0.32 -32.12
C PRO A 473 -7.35 1.74 -31.60
N PHE A 474 -7.98 1.78 -30.42
CA PHE A 474 -8.31 3.01 -29.70
C PHE A 474 -7.08 3.54 -28.94
N SER A 475 -6.75 4.81 -29.12
CA SER A 475 -5.69 5.50 -28.38
C SER A 475 -6.23 6.73 -27.65
N GLN A 476 -5.69 6.95 -26.46
CA GLN A 476 -5.99 8.02 -25.49
C GLN A 476 -6.26 9.40 -26.09
N LEU A 477 -7.18 10.17 -25.48
CA LEU A 477 -6.93 11.56 -25.05
C LEU A 477 -8.04 12.13 -24.14
N GLN A 478 -7.61 12.89 -23.13
CA GLN A 478 -8.30 13.96 -22.39
C GLN A 478 -9.70 13.72 -21.77
N ALA A 479 -9.74 13.73 -20.43
CA ALA A 479 -10.91 14.14 -19.65
C ALA A 479 -10.98 15.68 -19.52
N PRO A 480 -12.18 16.29 -19.40
CA PRO A 480 -12.35 17.73 -19.23
C PRO A 480 -12.05 18.18 -17.78
N PRO A 481 -11.69 19.45 -17.55
CA PRO A 481 -11.52 20.01 -16.21
C PRO A 481 -12.87 20.18 -15.51
N GLN A 482 -12.94 19.85 -14.21
CA GLN A 482 -14.12 20.16 -13.40
C GLN A 482 -14.10 21.63 -12.99
N MET A 483 -15.25 22.30 -13.14
CA MET A 483 -15.47 23.64 -12.58
C MET A 483 -15.72 23.54 -11.07
N GLY A 484 -15.07 24.39 -10.29
CA GLY A 484 -15.41 24.55 -8.87
C GLY A 484 -16.71 25.31 -8.69
N HIS A 485 -17.52 24.91 -7.71
CA HIS A 485 -18.68 25.68 -7.25
C HIS A 485 -18.39 26.27 -5.85
N PRO A 486 -18.54 27.58 -5.65
CA PRO A 486 -18.34 28.21 -4.35
C PRO A 486 -19.66 28.23 -3.56
N TRP A 487 -19.67 27.61 -2.38
CA TRP A 487 -20.74 27.74 -1.38
C TRP A 487 -20.11 27.77 0.00
N ASP A 488 -19.87 28.98 0.53
CA ASP A 488 -20.13 29.25 1.95
C ASP A 488 -20.38 30.74 2.18
N SER A 489 -21.37 31.08 3.00
CA SER A 489 -21.79 32.45 3.38
C SER A 489 -22.97 32.41 4.36
N SER A 490 -22.94 33.33 5.34
CA SER A 490 -23.87 33.44 6.49
C SER A 490 -23.80 32.27 7.49
N SER A 491 -23.92 32.50 8.80
CA SER A 491 -24.46 33.70 9.47
C SER A 491 -23.58 34.26 10.59
N ASP A 492 -23.56 35.59 10.71
CA ASP A 492 -23.42 36.26 12.01
C ASP A 492 -24.68 36.01 12.85
N GLU A 493 -24.54 35.68 14.13
CA GLU A 493 -25.40 36.21 15.21
C GLU A 493 -24.54 36.41 16.46
N ALA A 494 -24.80 37.50 17.20
CA ALA A 494 -24.12 37.81 18.45
C ALA A 494 -25.08 38.58 19.36
N GLU A 495 -25.15 38.22 20.66
CA GLU A 495 -25.63 39.14 21.68
C GLU A 495 -25.13 38.80 23.10
N ASP A 496 -24.86 39.88 23.84
CA ASP A 496 -24.76 40.09 25.30
C ASP A 496 -24.32 38.99 26.31
N ALA A 497 -23.26 39.34 27.05
CA ALA A 497 -23.13 39.05 28.48
C ALA A 497 -23.82 40.16 29.31
N PRO A 498 -24.19 39.91 30.58
CA PRO A 498 -23.57 40.67 31.69
C PRO A 498 -23.32 39.75 32.95
N PRO A 499 -23.01 40.21 34.19
CA PRO A 499 -21.80 39.71 34.88
C PRO A 499 -22.02 39.12 36.30
N ASP A 500 -20.89 38.79 36.97
CA ASP A 500 -20.64 38.50 38.40
C ASP A 500 -21.80 38.75 39.42
N GLU A 501 -22.08 37.86 40.38
CA GLU A 501 -21.19 37.61 41.54
C GLU A 501 -21.46 36.28 42.32
N SER A 502 -20.60 36.02 43.30
CA SER A 502 -20.49 34.85 44.20
C SER A 502 -21.76 34.26 44.84
N GLY A 503 -21.77 32.94 45.06
CA GLY A 503 -22.63 32.25 46.02
C GLY A 503 -22.26 30.77 46.21
N ALA A 504 -22.08 30.31 47.46
CA ALA A 504 -21.69 28.92 47.77
C ALA A 504 -22.89 28.03 48.13
N GLY A 505 -22.91 26.78 47.65
CA GLY A 505 -23.90 25.77 48.03
C GLY A 505 -23.51 24.37 47.55
N VAL A 506 -23.54 23.38 48.46
CA VAL A 506 -23.22 21.97 48.16
C VAL A 506 -24.51 21.17 47.96
N ALA A 507 -24.61 20.44 46.85
CA ALA A 507 -25.56 19.34 46.67
C ALA A 507 -24.95 18.28 45.73
N LEU A 508 -25.26 17.00 45.96
CA LEU A 508 -24.95 15.93 45.00
C LEU A 508 -26.10 15.79 43.99
N GLY A 509 -25.77 15.48 42.75
CA GLY A 509 -26.71 15.10 41.70
C GLY A 509 -25.97 14.55 40.48
N ASP A 510 -26.59 13.62 39.76
CA ASP A 510 -26.03 13.04 38.53
C ASP A 510 -25.78 14.12 37.47
N GLN A 511 -24.69 13.95 36.72
CA GLN A 511 -24.50 14.59 35.42
C GLN A 511 -23.91 13.58 34.44
N ASP A 512 -24.70 13.24 33.43
CA ASP A 512 -24.16 12.68 32.19
C ASP A 512 -23.14 13.67 31.63
N ALA A 513 -21.89 13.25 31.49
CA ALA A 513 -20.87 14.09 30.87
C ALA A 513 -21.19 14.23 29.37
N PRO A 514 -21.47 15.44 28.85
CA PRO A 514 -21.70 15.61 27.42
C PRO A 514 -20.42 15.25 26.66
N PHE A 515 -20.57 14.41 25.63
CA PHE A 515 -19.50 14.08 24.71
C PHE A 515 -19.07 15.37 23.98
N LEU A 516 -17.95 15.95 24.37
CA LEU A 516 -17.32 17.03 23.60
C LEU A 516 -16.97 16.45 22.21
N PRO A 517 -17.38 17.10 21.11
CA PRO A 517 -17.11 16.58 19.77
C PRO A 517 -15.61 16.59 19.50
N LEU A 518 -15.10 15.51 18.91
CA LEU A 518 -13.67 15.30 18.65
C LEU A 518 -13.19 16.07 17.40
N GLY A 519 -13.67 17.30 17.21
CA GLY A 519 -13.44 18.13 16.01
C GLY A 519 -12.20 19.02 16.11
N ASP A 520 -12.12 19.86 17.15
CA ASP A 520 -11.18 20.99 17.29
C ASP A 520 -9.70 20.59 17.52
N LEU A 521 -9.31 19.36 17.18
CA LEU A 521 -7.95 18.82 17.30
C LEU A 521 -7.33 18.38 15.97
N GLN A 522 -8.02 18.50 14.82
CA GLN A 522 -7.50 17.98 13.53
C GLN A 522 -6.87 19.02 12.58
N ASP A 523 -7.23 20.31 12.68
CA ASP A 523 -6.83 21.35 11.69
C ASP A 523 -5.32 21.63 11.60
N GLY A 524 -4.51 21.09 12.53
CA GLY A 524 -3.05 21.25 12.53
C GLY A 524 -2.24 20.04 12.00
N PHE A 525 -2.84 18.85 11.83
CA PHE A 525 -2.05 17.61 11.85
C PHE A 525 -1.49 17.14 10.48
N PHE A 526 -2.14 17.49 9.36
CA PHE A 526 -1.76 16.96 8.02
C PHE A 526 -1.34 18.03 7.00
N SER A 527 -1.27 19.31 7.39
CA SER A 527 -0.85 20.42 6.52
C SER A 527 0.68 20.50 6.37
N ALA A 528 1.29 19.44 5.83
CA ALA A 528 2.73 19.37 5.55
C ALA A 528 3.12 20.34 4.41
N GLY A 529 3.47 21.57 4.77
CA GLY A 529 3.99 22.57 3.83
C GLY A 529 5.29 22.12 3.17
N ALA A 530 5.50 22.50 1.91
CA ALA A 530 6.57 21.99 1.04
C ALA A 530 8.02 22.38 1.42
N ASP A 531 8.23 22.91 2.63
CA ASP A 531 9.51 23.35 3.19
C ASP A 531 9.81 22.69 4.56
N ASP A 532 8.93 21.79 5.03
CA ASP A 532 9.10 21.06 6.30
C ASP A 532 9.95 19.78 6.09
N ALA A 533 11.23 19.98 5.76
CA ALA A 533 12.20 18.89 5.61
C ALA A 533 12.43 18.17 6.96
N PRO A 534 12.38 16.83 7.02
CA PRO A 534 12.36 16.09 8.27
C PRO A 534 13.65 16.30 9.08
N VAL A 535 13.49 16.79 10.32
CA VAL A 535 14.59 17.09 11.23
C VAL A 535 15.26 15.79 11.67
N ARG A 536 16.54 15.63 11.35
CA ARG A 536 17.31 14.42 11.66
C ARG A 536 17.83 14.44 13.09
N PHE A 537 17.69 13.32 13.79
CA PHE A 537 18.19 13.11 15.14
C PHE A 537 19.39 12.16 15.13
N LEU A 538 20.46 12.55 15.81
CA LEU A 538 21.75 11.85 15.84
C LEU A 538 22.07 11.39 17.26
N LEU A 539 22.53 10.14 17.41
CA LEU A 539 22.86 9.54 18.71
C LEU A 539 24.10 10.19 19.32
N GLU A 540 23.94 10.83 20.48
CA GLU A 540 25.04 11.46 21.20
C GLU A 540 25.69 10.47 22.17
N SER A 541 26.74 9.81 21.68
CA SER A 541 27.43 8.71 22.39
C SER A 541 28.02 9.07 23.77
N GLY A 542 28.08 10.35 24.13
CA GLY A 542 28.53 10.83 25.43
C GLY A 542 27.45 11.03 26.50
N LEU A 543 26.16 10.93 26.17
CA LEU A 543 25.05 11.25 27.08
C LEU A 543 24.26 10.01 27.52
N ASP A 544 24.33 9.70 28.82
CA ASP A 544 23.58 8.61 29.49
C ASP A 544 22.27 9.09 30.16
N ALA A 545 22.10 10.40 30.28
CA ALA A 545 20.89 11.11 30.68
C ALA A 545 20.97 12.57 30.22
N ILE A 546 19.87 13.31 30.34
CA ILE A 546 19.79 14.74 30.06
C ILE A 546 19.90 15.51 31.39
N ASP A 547 21.05 16.14 31.62
CA ASP A 547 21.33 16.92 32.84
C ASP A 547 20.65 18.30 32.78
N CYS A 548 19.64 18.55 33.62
CA CYS A 548 18.93 19.83 33.66
C CYS A 548 18.33 20.18 35.05
N PRO A 549 18.29 21.46 35.45
CA PRO A 549 17.53 21.86 36.63
C PRO A 549 16.02 21.87 36.32
N ALA A 550 15.19 21.58 37.33
CA ALA A 550 13.74 21.41 37.13
C ALA A 550 12.98 22.67 36.65
N ALA A 551 13.61 23.85 36.66
CA ALA A 551 13.05 25.10 36.17
C ALA A 551 13.15 25.25 34.64
N ASP A 552 14.19 24.69 34.02
CA ASP A 552 14.55 24.89 32.61
C ASP A 552 13.68 24.05 31.67
N VAL A 553 13.10 22.94 32.14
CA VAL A 553 12.25 22.06 31.32
C VAL A 553 10.97 22.79 30.91
N LEU A 554 10.89 23.25 29.67
CA LEU A 554 9.71 23.88 29.07
C LEU A 554 8.56 22.88 28.94
N GLU A 555 8.90 21.71 28.41
CA GLU A 555 7.95 20.76 27.84
C GLU A 555 8.58 19.36 27.83
N LEU A 556 7.74 18.36 28.07
CA LEU A 556 8.12 16.96 28.15
C LEU A 556 7.05 16.15 27.42
N HIS A 557 7.48 15.26 26.52
CA HIS A 557 6.63 14.20 25.97
C HIS A 557 7.15 12.85 26.46
N GLN A 558 6.25 11.89 26.63
CA GLN A 558 6.53 10.52 27.05
C GLN A 558 5.78 9.56 26.13
N SER A 559 6.36 8.39 25.83
CA SER A 559 5.65 7.37 25.05
C SER A 559 4.55 6.71 25.87
N ILE A 560 3.36 6.58 25.29
CA ILE A 560 2.22 5.87 25.91
C ILE A 560 2.34 4.35 25.77
N ASN A 561 3.14 3.88 24.81
CA ASN A 561 3.51 2.48 24.63
C ASN A 561 4.99 2.26 24.95
N ASN A 562 5.36 0.99 25.06
CA ASN A 562 6.76 0.56 24.94
C ASN A 562 6.96 -0.04 23.54
N ALA A 563 8.09 0.25 22.90
CA ALA A 563 8.50 -0.40 21.64
C ALA A 563 9.58 -1.48 21.91
N TYR A 564 9.58 -2.57 21.15
CA TYR A 564 10.66 -3.57 21.21
C TYR A 564 11.74 -3.22 20.18
N LEU A 565 12.82 -2.63 20.66
CA LEU A 565 13.90 -2.10 19.82
C LEU A 565 15.15 -2.97 19.99
N SER A 566 15.97 -3.08 18.95
CA SER A 566 17.36 -3.53 19.06
C SER A 566 18.29 -2.31 19.01
N PRO A 567 18.32 -1.46 20.06
CA PRO A 567 19.09 -0.23 20.02
C PRO A 567 20.59 -0.55 19.96
N GLU A 568 21.35 0.34 19.33
CA GLU A 568 22.67 0.01 18.78
C GLU A 568 23.64 -0.62 19.80
N GLY A 569 24.36 -1.65 19.33
CA GLY A 569 25.41 -2.35 20.07
C GLY A 569 24.95 -3.45 21.05
N THR A 570 23.65 -3.59 21.35
CA THR A 570 23.19 -4.47 22.45
C THR A 570 22.95 -5.94 22.07
N GLY A 571 22.93 -6.28 20.78
CA GLY A 571 22.87 -7.69 20.31
C GLY A 571 21.53 -8.42 20.48
N GLY A 572 20.48 -7.76 20.99
CA GLY A 572 19.14 -8.32 21.14
C GLY A 572 18.09 -7.22 21.25
N GLN A 573 16.81 -7.61 21.21
CA GLN A 573 15.69 -6.69 21.43
C GLN A 573 15.46 -6.45 22.93
N GLU A 574 15.29 -5.19 23.33
CA GLU A 574 14.81 -4.79 24.65
C GLU A 574 13.55 -3.93 24.54
N SER A 575 12.72 -3.92 25.59
CA SER A 575 11.56 -3.04 25.66
C SER A 575 12.02 -1.63 26.02
N CYS A 576 11.57 -0.63 25.27
CA CYS A 576 12.05 0.75 25.34
C CYS A 576 10.89 1.74 25.51
N GLN A 577 11.16 2.84 26.22
CA GLN A 577 10.26 3.98 26.36
C GLN A 577 10.89 5.23 25.76
N GLY A 578 10.06 6.05 25.10
CA GLY A 578 10.45 7.30 24.46
C GLY A 578 10.20 8.50 25.35
N TYR A 579 11.10 9.49 25.30
CA TYR A 579 10.95 10.78 25.94
C TYR A 579 11.44 11.88 25.00
N ILE A 580 10.73 13.02 24.94
CA ILE A 580 11.20 14.22 24.25
C ILE A 580 11.25 15.34 25.28
N CYS A 581 12.43 15.89 25.50
CA CYS A 581 12.68 16.88 26.55
C CYS A 581 13.08 18.21 25.91
N CYS A 582 12.28 19.24 26.17
CA CYS A 582 12.51 20.59 25.68
C CYS A 582 12.98 21.46 26.84
N LEU A 583 14.20 21.99 26.74
CA LEU A 583 14.82 22.84 27.76
C LEU A 583 14.97 24.27 27.26
N ARG A 584 14.91 25.23 28.19
CA ARG A 584 15.30 26.63 28.00
C ARG A 584 16.47 26.96 28.91
N ARG A 585 17.62 27.31 28.33
CA ARG A 585 18.84 27.69 29.06
C ARG A 585 19.15 29.16 28.77
N GLY A 586 18.65 30.05 29.63
CA GLY A 586 18.59 31.47 29.30
C GLY A 586 17.54 31.73 28.23
N ASP A 587 17.92 32.39 27.14
CA ASP A 587 17.04 32.63 25.99
C ASP A 587 17.08 31.49 24.94
N GLU A 588 18.09 30.62 24.99
CA GLU A 588 18.23 29.50 24.05
C GLU A 588 17.28 28.34 24.39
N LYS A 589 16.60 27.81 23.37
CA LYS A 589 15.77 26.60 23.45
C LYS A 589 16.54 25.41 22.88
N THR A 590 16.46 24.26 23.54
CA THR A 590 17.10 23.02 23.08
C THR A 590 16.15 21.84 23.21
N VAL A 591 16.14 20.97 22.19
CA VAL A 591 15.29 19.77 22.13
C VAL A 591 16.18 18.54 22.14
N PHE A 592 15.76 17.53 22.90
CA PHE A 592 16.41 16.23 22.98
C PHE A 592 15.35 15.14 22.82
N ALA A 593 15.60 14.14 21.98
CA ALA A 593 14.86 12.89 21.99
C ALA A 593 15.66 11.85 22.77
N ALA A 594 15.01 10.97 23.53
CA ALA A 594 15.68 9.97 24.37
C ALA A 594 14.92 8.65 24.37
N ILE A 595 15.68 7.55 24.23
CA ILE A 595 15.16 6.18 24.25
C ILE A 595 15.75 5.49 25.48
N TYR A 596 14.89 5.11 26.42
CA TYR A 596 15.25 4.42 27.66
C TYR A 596 14.90 2.93 27.59
N GLY A 597 15.92 2.07 27.62
CA GLY A 597 15.75 0.62 27.69
C GLY A 597 15.29 0.19 29.09
N THR A 598 14.08 -0.34 29.22
CA THR A 598 13.49 -0.68 30.53
C THR A 598 14.18 -1.86 31.20
N THR A 599 14.87 -2.70 30.42
CA THR A 599 15.59 -3.88 30.90
C THR A 599 17.07 -3.59 31.14
N SER A 600 17.74 -2.81 30.27
CA SER A 600 19.14 -2.44 30.47
C SER A 600 19.34 -1.26 31.42
N HIS A 601 18.29 -0.50 31.72
CA HIS A 601 18.30 0.78 32.44
C HIS A 601 19.21 1.84 31.79
N ARG A 602 19.41 1.77 30.47
CA ARG A 602 20.23 2.72 29.71
C ARG A 602 19.35 3.67 28.92
N THR A 603 19.57 4.97 29.11
CA THR A 603 19.07 5.99 28.18
C THR A 603 20.07 6.17 27.03
N ARG A 604 19.56 6.36 25.82
CA ARG A 604 20.30 6.83 24.65
C ARG A 604 19.70 8.17 24.24
N VAL A 605 20.50 9.23 24.29
CA VAL A 605 20.06 10.60 23.97
C VAL A 605 20.42 10.94 22.53
N TYR A 606 19.47 11.55 21.82
CA TYR A 606 19.58 11.96 20.43
C TYR A 606 19.35 13.47 20.32
N LEU A 607 20.23 14.16 19.61
CA LEU A 607 20.12 15.60 19.35
C LEU A 607 19.73 15.84 17.88
N PRO A 608 18.97 16.90 17.57
CA PRO A 608 18.72 17.32 16.20
C PRO A 608 20.02 17.81 15.53
N GLU A 609 20.15 17.62 14.21
CA GLU A 609 21.29 18.07 13.38
C GLU A 609 21.55 19.60 13.51
N SER A 610 20.55 20.36 13.92
CA SER A 610 20.72 21.72 14.46
C SER A 610 19.67 21.99 15.54
N GLN A 611 20.11 22.55 16.67
CA GLN A 611 19.22 23.05 17.72
C GLN A 611 18.48 24.32 17.23
N PRO A 612 17.22 24.54 17.67
CA PRO A 612 16.41 25.66 17.21
C PRO A 612 16.96 27.00 17.71
N ARG A 613 16.72 28.06 16.93
CA ARG A 613 17.22 29.43 17.21
C ARG A 613 16.11 30.44 17.44
N ASP A 614 14.88 30.07 17.12
CA ASP A 614 13.68 30.88 17.19
C ASP A 614 12.47 29.97 17.46
N ASP A 615 11.29 30.57 17.61
CA ASP A 615 10.07 29.86 18.01
C ASP A 615 9.50 28.96 16.89
N GLU A 616 9.75 29.30 15.62
CA GLU A 616 9.30 28.49 14.49
C GLU A 616 10.17 27.25 14.30
N SER A 617 11.50 27.41 14.33
CA SER A 617 12.43 26.27 14.35
C SER A 617 12.23 25.41 15.59
N TYR A 618 11.91 25.99 16.76
CA TYR A 618 11.54 25.21 17.95
C TYR A 618 10.33 24.32 17.69
N ALA A 619 9.22 24.88 17.17
CA ALA A 619 8.02 24.10 16.86
C ALA A 619 8.31 23.01 15.81
N ARG A 620 9.13 23.32 14.79
CA ARG A 620 9.56 22.38 13.75
C ARG A 620 10.41 21.23 14.32
N THR A 621 11.38 21.54 15.18
CA THR A 621 12.23 20.54 15.85
C THR A 621 11.44 19.66 16.82
N VAL A 622 10.44 20.21 17.53
CA VAL A 622 9.55 19.40 18.39
C VAL A 622 8.67 18.46 17.57
N ARG A 623 8.07 18.92 16.46
CA ARG A 623 7.36 18.01 15.53
C ARG A 623 8.28 16.92 15.00
N GLY A 624 9.48 17.27 14.53
CA GLY A 624 10.46 16.30 14.05
C GLY A 624 10.90 15.30 15.12
N ALA A 625 10.99 15.70 16.38
CA ALA A 625 11.29 14.79 17.49
C ALA A 625 10.16 13.78 17.74
N VAL A 626 8.90 14.21 17.59
CA VAL A 626 7.71 13.32 17.68
C VAL A 626 7.71 12.34 16.51
N SER A 627 7.86 12.82 15.26
CA SER A 627 7.92 11.94 14.09
C SER A 627 9.08 10.94 14.15
N PHE A 628 10.26 11.36 14.64
CA PHE A 628 11.39 10.45 14.88
C PHE A 628 11.07 9.35 15.90
N ALA A 629 10.33 9.66 16.97
CA ALA A 629 9.89 8.66 17.94
C ALA A 629 8.84 7.70 17.32
N GLU A 630 7.91 8.24 16.52
CA GLU A 630 6.86 7.47 15.85
C GLU A 630 7.41 6.56 14.74
N GLU A 631 8.41 6.99 13.98
CA GLU A 631 9.18 6.15 13.03
C GLU A 631 9.88 4.97 13.74
N VAL A 632 10.28 5.16 14.99
CA VAL A 632 10.86 4.13 15.88
C VAL A 632 9.75 3.29 16.55
N GLY A 633 8.47 3.61 16.34
CA GLY A 633 7.32 2.86 16.88
C GLY A 633 6.84 3.30 18.27
N LEU A 634 7.23 4.51 18.72
CA LEU A 634 6.86 5.08 20.01
C LEU A 634 5.80 6.18 19.80
N MET A 635 4.57 5.95 20.27
CA MET A 635 3.48 6.93 20.24
C MET A 635 3.65 7.92 21.38
N MET A 636 3.75 9.23 21.09
CA MET A 636 4.16 10.24 22.07
C MET A 636 2.99 11.09 22.59
N GLU A 637 2.84 11.19 23.92
CA GLU A 637 1.89 12.09 24.59
C GLU A 637 2.64 13.23 25.29
N ARG A 638 2.07 14.45 25.28
CA ARG A 638 2.60 15.61 26.01
C ARG A 638 2.28 15.51 27.50
N VAL A 639 3.30 15.37 28.34
CA VAL A 639 3.15 15.35 29.81
C VAL A 639 2.80 16.76 30.31
N PRO A 640 1.65 16.98 30.98
CA PRO A 640 1.32 18.31 31.48
C PRO A 640 2.29 18.71 32.61
N LEU A 641 3.02 19.82 32.43
CA LEU A 641 3.89 20.40 33.44
C LEU A 641 3.18 21.61 34.08
N GLU A 642 2.77 21.49 35.34
CA GLU A 642 2.25 22.62 36.11
C GLU A 642 3.33 23.71 36.25
N ALA A 643 2.98 24.98 36.03
CA ALA A 643 3.94 26.08 35.86
C ALA A 643 5.02 26.13 36.96
N THR A 644 4.62 26.10 38.23
CA THR A 644 5.50 26.02 39.40
C THR A 644 4.87 25.15 40.49
N GLY A 645 5.65 24.27 41.11
CA GLY A 645 5.18 23.48 42.27
C GLY A 645 5.91 22.14 42.47
N PRO A 646 5.72 21.49 43.63
CA PRO A 646 6.35 20.21 43.94
C PRO A 646 5.92 19.09 42.96
N LYS A 647 4.68 19.14 42.47
CA LYS A 647 4.16 18.21 41.45
C LYS A 647 4.93 18.27 40.13
N ARG A 648 5.43 19.44 39.70
CA ARG A 648 6.31 19.55 38.51
C ARG A 648 7.59 18.76 38.74
N GLN A 649 8.23 18.95 39.90
CA GLN A 649 9.44 18.19 40.26
C GLN A 649 9.14 16.69 40.40
N GLU A 650 7.97 16.30 40.91
CA GLU A 650 7.54 14.90 40.97
C GLU A 650 7.35 14.27 39.58
N ARG A 651 6.67 14.96 38.66
CA ARG A 651 6.50 14.50 37.26
C ARG A 651 7.85 14.36 36.56
N LEU A 652 8.75 15.33 36.71
CA LEU A 652 10.09 15.26 36.13
C LEU A 652 10.92 14.11 36.74
N LYS A 653 10.79 13.83 38.05
CA LYS A 653 11.42 12.68 38.73
C LYS A 653 10.91 11.31 38.24
N ARG A 654 9.79 11.24 37.53
CA ARG A 654 9.28 10.01 36.90
C ARG A 654 9.87 9.76 35.50
N CYS A 655 10.62 10.70 34.93
CA CYS A 655 11.30 10.53 33.64
C CYS A 655 12.74 10.01 33.86
N PRO A 656 13.05 8.73 33.57
CA PRO A 656 14.40 8.17 33.77
C PRO A 656 15.44 8.75 32.79
N ALA A 657 15.01 9.41 31.72
CA ALA A 657 15.90 10.09 30.78
C ALA A 657 16.42 11.45 31.31
N LEU A 658 15.79 12.03 32.35
CA LEU A 658 16.21 13.29 32.96
C LEU A 658 17.04 13.06 34.22
N ARG A 659 18.22 13.70 34.31
CA ARG A 659 18.98 13.82 35.55
C ARG A 659 18.78 15.24 36.10
N LEU A 660 17.95 15.34 37.13
CA LEU A 660 17.66 16.62 37.77
C LEU A 660 18.83 17.08 38.64
N ALA A 661 19.33 18.29 38.35
CA ALA A 661 20.33 19.02 39.13
C ALA A 661 19.73 19.78 40.32
#